data_AF-U2EBG7-F1
#
_entry.id   AF-U2EBG7-F1
#
_cell.length_a   1.000
_cell.length_b   1.000
_cell.length_c   1.000
_cell.angle_alpha   90.00
_cell.angle_beta   90.00
_cell.angle_gamma   90.00
#
_symmetry.space_group_name_H-M   'P 1'
#
loop_
_entity.id
_entity.type
_entity.pdbx_description
1 polymer ?
#
loop_
_entity_poly.entity_id
_entity_poly.type
_entity_poly.pdbx_seq_one_letter_code
_entity_poly.pdbx_strand_id
1 'polypeptide(L)'
;MYEKLSDKLLFDYYMIHSTRKEDIYCTVPFYISKKECKEFKDSSEILNKLVYRIMSNINNEFKDFQSFIPDFKYRDKILNLKRPLGDTFWVRYDSFLRAKGGVFYSEFNYDKPCAQREILATGEMEANNNINLEYRDRFKKAFEKLLEAQPNKECFSIALLADPCHAEEAHIMYLLEKELERENVDFIRVGPKNLYVKNEQVYAFNRQIDIILRLFPTEFSYEINDFDKILEVFEKGRVDIINDPRVIIGQCKNLYTYLWQLVKARDERLTELEMEIIAATLPHTELFDKSKINYILEHKNELVLKPVYGRYSIDVFIGSLHTEEEWKKSVQYVLESGKDFIIQEFCEIKPSDSYYTPDGKFVIPAKAFANIGCFIFDNELSGCCVRWSGDYLTTDDYTWITPIGIKSDVVKINSIPLEERQRKKLWNKITEKAMFEADFTGRYVKNFEYVGLDCITLEKRKYEELKEATNKIASIMYKTQTLLYNNIDYFADILGIENLKEILKYKFTEEFVFLARMDWAIDFSGNLKLLEINSETPAGLIESLYIDNVIKAELNINKSSANEELKSKIIKQFTKIIEDYSKEHSIKTIGFLSSTYYEDWYTANTLYKTLKELPFEFVVGSIYDCTVSESGKISLFNKELDAVYRYYPLDWFDLEGMTDLKEALRNTLSINPTHTIISQSKAFLAVMYELLDQGFYTEEESYFITKYIPKTSLDVEKLETYDYIVKPILSREGRGIDLAFELKEMPDENHIYQERVHTLNVDYTVHDNIDKFQDVLYPIFGAYVTGTEFAGIYTRLGKFVTQNLCVYTPAFIE
;
A
#
# COMPACT_ATOMS: atom_id res chain seq x y z
N MET A 1 -8.57 15.60 -25.14
CA MET A 1 -8.20 14.80 -23.95
C MET A 1 -7.02 13.94 -24.38
N TYR A 2 -5.94 13.90 -23.62
CA TYR A 2 -4.73 13.16 -24.00
C TYR A 2 -4.97 11.65 -23.86
N GLU A 3 -4.47 10.84 -24.80
CA GLU A 3 -4.56 9.37 -24.72
C GLU A 3 -3.56 8.78 -23.72
N LYS A 4 -2.43 9.47 -23.49
CA LYS A 4 -1.37 9.05 -22.58
C LYS A 4 -1.18 10.04 -21.43
N LEU A 5 -0.88 9.51 -20.25
CA LEU A 5 -0.48 10.31 -19.10
C LEU A 5 0.77 11.14 -19.39
N SER A 6 1.79 10.55 -20.05
CA SER A 6 3.03 11.25 -20.39
C SER A 6 2.80 12.48 -21.28
N ASP A 7 1.82 12.43 -22.19
CA ASP A 7 1.48 13.57 -23.04
C ASP A 7 0.77 14.66 -22.22
N LYS A 8 -0.16 14.28 -21.32
CA LYS A 8 -0.77 15.24 -20.37
C LYS A 8 0.31 15.95 -19.55
N LEU A 9 1.27 15.20 -19.01
CA LEU A 9 2.34 15.76 -18.17
C LEU A 9 3.28 16.67 -18.96
N LEU A 10 3.60 16.30 -20.21
CA LEU A 10 4.41 17.12 -21.12
C LEU A 10 3.77 18.49 -21.39
N PHE A 11 2.48 18.51 -21.73
CA PHE A 11 1.82 19.74 -22.19
C PHE A 11 1.16 20.55 -21.07
N ASP A 12 0.52 19.90 -20.09
CA ASP A 12 -0.21 20.62 -19.05
C ASP A 12 0.71 21.06 -17.91
N TYR A 13 1.80 20.32 -17.66
CA TYR A 13 2.73 20.54 -16.55
C TYR A 13 4.14 20.93 -16.99
N TYR A 14 4.37 21.15 -18.28
CA TYR A 14 5.68 21.55 -18.82
C TYR A 14 6.81 20.59 -18.43
N MET A 15 6.52 19.28 -18.37
CA MET A 15 7.57 18.29 -18.11
C MET A 15 8.60 18.29 -19.24
N ILE A 16 9.85 17.94 -18.94
CA ILE A 16 10.88 17.81 -19.96
C ILE A 16 10.67 16.50 -20.71
N HIS A 17 10.68 16.56 -22.04
CA HIS A 17 10.67 15.36 -22.86
C HIS A 17 11.97 14.57 -22.65
N SER A 18 11.84 13.32 -22.25
CA SER A 18 12.96 12.41 -22.01
C SER A 18 12.64 11.02 -22.55
N THR A 19 13.67 10.19 -22.69
CA THR A 19 13.51 8.76 -23.00
C THR A 19 12.74 8.00 -21.91
N ARG A 20 12.61 8.60 -20.73
CA ARG A 20 11.99 8.06 -19.53
C ARG A 20 10.58 8.60 -19.28
N LYS A 21 10.00 9.36 -20.20
CA LYS A 21 8.70 10.03 -20.02
C LYS A 21 7.55 9.11 -19.62
N GLU A 22 7.61 7.83 -19.96
CA GLU A 22 6.57 6.85 -19.63
C GLU A 22 6.81 6.20 -18.25
N ASP A 23 8.02 6.29 -17.69
CA ASP A 23 8.44 5.58 -16.47
C ASP A 23 8.55 6.48 -15.21
N ILE A 24 8.53 7.80 -15.38
CA ILE A 24 8.67 8.76 -14.28
C ILE A 24 7.43 8.76 -13.37
N TYR A 25 6.25 8.39 -13.88
CA TYR A 25 5.00 8.45 -13.12
C TYR A 25 4.29 7.11 -13.13
N CYS A 26 3.92 6.63 -11.94
CA CYS A 26 3.04 5.50 -11.76
C CYS A 26 1.71 5.98 -11.17
N THR A 27 0.60 5.53 -11.76
CA THR A 27 -0.75 5.89 -11.33
C THR A 27 -1.20 5.18 -10.06
N VAL A 28 -0.52 4.10 -9.66
CA VAL A 28 -0.86 3.36 -8.45
C VAL A 28 -0.41 4.16 -7.21
N PRO A 29 -1.33 4.54 -6.31
CA PRO A 29 -0.98 5.38 -5.18
C PRO A 29 -0.16 4.64 -4.12
N PHE A 30 0.70 5.40 -3.45
CA PHE A 30 1.30 5.03 -2.18
C PHE A 30 0.37 5.42 -1.03
N TYR A 31 0.20 4.53 -0.07
CA TYR A 31 -0.67 4.80 1.08
C TYR A 31 0.10 4.78 2.40
N ILE A 32 0.01 5.89 3.14
CA ILE A 32 0.51 5.99 4.52
C ILE A 32 -0.66 5.85 5.51
N SER A 33 -0.37 5.47 6.75
CA SER A 33 -1.36 5.44 7.83
C SER A 33 -1.79 6.84 8.28
N LYS A 34 -2.98 6.93 8.90
CA LYS A 34 -3.45 8.15 9.58
C LYS A 34 -2.45 8.65 10.63
N LYS A 35 -1.76 7.73 11.32
CA LYS A 35 -0.74 8.05 12.33
C LYS A 35 0.48 8.70 11.67
N GLU A 36 1.04 8.09 10.63
CA GLU A 36 2.20 8.64 9.90
C GLU A 36 1.88 9.99 9.27
N CYS A 37 0.70 10.14 8.67
CA CYS A 37 0.24 11.44 8.12
C CYS A 37 0.17 12.52 9.21
N LYS A 38 -0.33 12.18 10.40
CA LYS A 38 -0.38 13.10 11.53
C LYS A 38 1.01 13.45 12.06
N GLU A 39 1.92 12.48 12.14
CA GLU A 39 3.31 12.71 12.53
C GLU A 39 4.01 13.68 11.57
N PHE A 40 3.88 13.50 10.26
CA PHE A 40 4.39 14.46 9.27
C PHE A 40 3.79 15.85 9.47
N LYS A 41 2.47 15.95 9.60
CA LYS A 41 1.80 17.24 9.80
C LYS A 41 2.28 17.96 11.06
N ASP A 42 2.13 17.34 12.21
CA ASP A 42 2.42 18.00 13.49
C ASP A 42 3.90 18.40 13.59
N SER A 43 4.81 17.50 13.24
CA SER A 43 6.24 17.76 13.38
C SER A 43 6.76 18.78 12.36
N SER A 44 6.31 18.74 11.10
CA SER A 44 6.75 19.70 10.08
C SER A 44 6.29 21.12 10.39
N GLU A 45 5.06 21.31 10.86
CA GLU A 45 4.51 22.62 11.23
C GLU A 45 5.22 23.22 12.45
N ILE A 46 5.50 22.41 13.48
CA ILE A 46 6.26 22.84 14.67
C ILE A 46 7.68 23.24 14.28
N LEU A 47 8.36 22.40 13.51
CA LEU A 47 9.73 22.67 13.06
C LEU A 47 9.78 23.91 12.18
N ASN A 48 8.83 24.11 11.26
CA ASN A 48 8.79 25.30 10.40
C ASN A 48 8.62 26.59 11.21
N LYS A 49 7.73 26.59 12.22
CA LYS A 49 7.57 27.74 13.13
C LYS A 49 8.84 28.03 13.93
N LEU A 50 9.52 26.97 14.42
CA LEU A 50 10.81 27.11 15.10
C LEU A 50 11.89 27.70 14.19
N VAL A 51 12.00 27.20 12.96
CA VAL A 51 12.99 27.72 11.99
C VAL A 51 12.68 29.17 11.62
N TYR A 52 11.42 29.54 11.44
CA TYR A 52 11.02 30.92 11.21
C TYR A 52 11.37 31.83 12.41
N ARG A 53 11.18 31.34 13.65
CA ARG A 53 11.59 32.05 14.87
C ARG A 53 13.10 32.28 14.89
N ILE A 54 13.89 31.27 14.55
CA ILE A 54 15.36 31.37 14.48
C ILE A 54 15.78 32.39 13.41
N MET A 55 15.23 32.31 12.20
CA MET A 55 15.57 33.23 11.11
C MET A 55 15.21 34.69 11.43
N SER A 56 14.02 34.91 12.01
CA SER A 56 13.56 36.25 12.42
C SER A 56 14.40 36.84 13.55
N ASN A 57 15.02 35.98 14.36
CA ASN A 57 15.79 36.34 15.55
C ASN A 57 17.29 35.96 15.45
N ILE A 58 17.83 35.95 14.23
CA ILE A 58 19.22 35.56 13.98
C ILE A 58 20.24 36.57 14.53
N ASN A 59 19.85 37.82 14.76
CA ASN A 59 20.74 38.89 15.23
C ASN A 59 20.61 39.20 16.74
N ASN A 60 19.68 38.52 17.43
CA ASN A 60 19.36 38.74 18.85
C ASN A 60 19.41 37.39 19.61
N GLU A 61 18.29 36.69 19.74
CA GLU A 61 18.12 35.47 20.55
C GLU A 61 19.00 34.31 20.06
N PHE A 62 19.17 34.18 18.74
CA PHE A 62 19.92 33.09 18.10
C PHE A 62 21.22 33.60 17.44
N LYS A 63 21.83 34.66 17.99
CA LYS A 63 23.06 35.26 17.44
C LYS A 63 24.24 34.28 17.37
N ASP A 64 24.31 33.35 18.31
CA ASP A 64 25.30 32.28 18.35
C ASP A 64 25.21 31.34 17.14
N PHE A 65 24.02 31.17 16.54
CA PHE A 65 23.86 30.35 15.33
C PHE A 65 24.60 30.92 14.11
N GLN A 66 24.89 32.23 14.05
CA GLN A 66 25.62 32.82 12.93
C GLN A 66 26.98 32.16 12.68
N SER A 67 27.64 31.69 13.74
CA SER A 67 28.93 30.98 13.65
C SER A 67 28.85 29.63 12.94
N PHE A 68 27.65 29.07 12.81
CA PHE A 68 27.38 27.80 12.13
C PHE A 68 27.05 27.98 10.65
N ILE A 69 26.86 29.22 10.16
CA ILE A 69 26.51 29.50 8.78
C ILE A 69 27.80 29.66 7.96
N PRO A 70 28.08 28.77 6.99
CA PRO A 70 29.25 28.85 6.11
C PRO A 70 29.33 30.19 5.38
N ASP A 71 30.54 30.59 4.98
CA ASP A 71 30.74 31.82 4.22
C ASP A 71 30.22 31.70 2.78
N PHE A 72 29.60 32.78 2.29
CA PHE A 72 29.20 32.94 0.89
C PHE A 72 29.13 34.44 0.56
N LYS A 73 29.26 34.80 -0.72
CA LYS A 73 29.58 36.18 -1.15
C LYS A 73 28.71 37.29 -0.55
N TYR A 74 27.42 37.05 -0.30
CA TYR A 74 26.50 38.05 0.26
C TYR A 74 26.04 37.75 1.70
N ARG A 75 26.69 36.80 2.39
CA ARG A 75 26.33 36.36 3.73
C ARG A 75 26.13 37.51 4.69
N ASP A 76 27.14 38.35 4.88
CA ASP A 76 27.09 39.43 5.85
C ASP A 76 26.02 40.47 5.50
N LYS A 77 25.83 40.76 4.21
CA LYS A 77 24.78 41.70 3.78
C LYS A 77 23.39 41.14 4.08
N ILE A 78 23.15 39.85 3.79
CA ILE A 78 21.87 39.18 4.01
C ILE A 78 21.56 39.03 5.50
N LEU A 79 22.55 38.64 6.31
CA LEU A 79 22.37 38.53 7.77
C LEU A 79 22.08 39.88 8.42
N ASN A 80 22.58 40.99 7.87
CA ASN A 80 22.41 42.33 8.43
C ASN A 80 21.22 43.12 7.86
N LEU A 81 20.35 42.50 7.05
CA LEU A 81 19.10 43.12 6.59
C LEU A 81 18.22 43.46 7.81
N LYS A 82 17.72 44.70 7.87
CA LYS A 82 16.93 45.22 9.00
C LYS A 82 15.44 45.22 8.74
N ARG A 83 15.02 45.08 7.47
CA ARG A 83 13.60 44.93 7.15
C ARG A 83 13.05 43.64 7.80
N PRO A 84 11.75 43.61 8.16
CA PRO A 84 11.11 42.38 8.65
C PRO A 84 11.34 41.20 7.70
N LEU A 85 11.43 39.99 8.25
CA LEU A 85 11.45 38.76 7.44
C LEU A 85 10.10 38.62 6.73
N GLY A 86 10.14 38.41 5.42
CA GLY A 86 8.94 38.11 4.65
C GLY A 86 8.47 36.67 4.89
N ASP A 87 7.16 36.43 4.76
CA ASP A 87 6.60 35.08 4.80
C ASP A 87 7.22 34.22 3.68
N THR A 88 7.41 32.92 3.95
CA THR A 88 7.88 31.97 2.95
C THR A 88 6.75 31.57 2.01
N PHE A 89 6.98 31.64 0.71
CA PHE A 89 5.98 31.20 -0.27
C PHE A 89 5.84 29.69 -0.30
N TRP A 90 6.98 29.00 -0.37
CA TRP A 90 7.04 27.56 -0.29
C TRP A 90 8.27 27.09 0.47
N VAL A 91 8.09 25.99 1.19
CA VAL A 91 9.14 25.25 1.87
C VAL A 91 8.88 23.77 1.61
N ARG A 92 9.94 22.97 1.49
CA ARG A 92 9.84 21.52 1.37
C ARG A 92 10.77 20.84 2.36
N TYR A 93 10.31 19.85 3.10
CA TYR A 93 11.17 18.99 3.90
C TYR A 93 11.32 17.63 3.24
N ASP A 94 12.56 17.15 3.12
CA ASP A 94 12.85 15.83 2.57
C ASP A 94 12.76 14.82 3.71
N SER A 95 11.66 14.05 3.70
CA SER A 95 11.24 13.25 4.84
C SER A 95 11.01 11.79 4.48
N PHE A 96 11.09 10.93 5.49
CA PHE A 96 11.12 9.48 5.31
C PHE A 96 10.41 8.77 6.46
N LEU A 97 9.86 7.59 6.19
CA LEU A 97 9.43 6.64 7.21
C LEU A 97 10.65 5.87 7.73
N ARG A 98 10.81 5.75 9.06
CA ARG A 98 11.89 4.96 9.67
C ARG A 98 11.58 3.46 9.61
N ALA A 99 12.59 2.63 9.41
CA ALA A 99 12.42 1.16 9.40
C ALA A 99 11.85 0.60 10.72
N LYS A 100 12.12 1.28 11.85
CA LYS A 100 11.63 0.92 13.20
C LYS A 100 10.36 1.69 13.61
N GLY A 101 9.72 2.39 12.67
CA GLY A 101 8.55 3.23 12.92
C GLY A 101 8.89 4.67 13.30
N GLY A 102 7.94 5.57 13.04
CA GLY A 102 8.12 7.02 13.14
C GLY A 102 8.62 7.65 11.84
N VAL A 103 8.68 8.97 11.81
CA VAL A 103 9.17 9.76 10.67
C VAL A 103 10.49 10.45 10.98
N PHE A 104 11.23 10.83 9.94
CA PHE A 104 12.37 11.74 10.09
C PHE A 104 12.56 12.67 8.90
N TYR A 105 13.24 13.79 9.15
CA TYR A 105 13.62 14.78 8.14
C TYR A 105 15.13 14.73 7.93
N SER A 106 15.56 14.48 6.70
CA SER A 106 16.98 14.44 6.36
C SER A 106 17.55 15.83 6.11
N GLU A 107 16.75 16.73 5.54
CA GLU A 107 17.09 18.11 5.26
C GLU A 107 15.84 18.98 5.08
N PHE A 108 16.02 20.29 5.26
CA PHE A 108 15.02 21.30 4.98
C PHE A 108 15.41 22.09 3.73
N ASN A 109 14.45 22.31 2.84
CA ASN A 109 14.62 23.09 1.62
C ASN A 109 13.75 24.34 1.71
N TYR A 110 14.40 25.50 1.80
CA TYR A 110 13.76 26.81 1.97
C TYR A 110 14.05 27.77 0.81
N ASP A 111 15.25 27.72 0.25
CA ASP A 111 15.74 28.73 -0.70
C ASP A 111 15.23 28.50 -2.12
N LYS A 112 15.39 27.27 -2.61
CA LYS A 112 14.87 26.84 -3.91
C LYS A 112 14.33 25.41 -3.85
N PRO A 113 13.20 25.17 -3.14
CA PRO A 113 12.49 23.90 -3.23
C PRO A 113 12.12 23.54 -4.67
N CYS A 114 12.19 22.25 -5.01
CA CYS A 114 11.73 21.70 -6.28
C CYS A 114 10.59 20.69 -6.07
N ALA A 115 10.14 20.06 -7.15
CA ALA A 115 9.05 19.09 -7.23
C ALA A 115 7.62 19.66 -7.33
N GLN A 116 7.46 20.93 -7.74
CA GLN A 116 6.16 21.59 -7.89
C GLN A 116 5.29 20.94 -8.99
N ARG A 117 5.89 20.51 -10.11
CA ARG A 117 5.15 19.85 -11.20
C ARG A 117 4.59 18.52 -10.74
N GLU A 118 5.43 17.75 -10.06
CA GLU A 118 5.18 16.40 -9.59
C GLU A 118 4.02 16.36 -8.59
N ILE A 119 4.01 17.28 -7.62
CA ILE A 119 2.91 17.36 -6.65
C ILE A 119 1.61 17.89 -7.27
N LEU A 120 1.68 18.84 -8.21
CA LEU A 120 0.49 19.31 -8.94
C LEU A 120 -0.09 18.21 -9.84
N ALA A 121 0.78 17.38 -10.45
CA ALA A 121 0.38 16.25 -11.27
C ALA A 121 -0.29 15.15 -10.44
N THR A 122 0.33 14.77 -9.33
CA THR A 122 -0.20 13.73 -8.42
C THR A 122 -1.42 14.18 -7.63
N GLY A 123 -1.61 15.49 -7.42
CA GLY A 123 -2.83 16.04 -6.83
C GLY A 123 -4.10 15.82 -7.66
N GLU A 124 -3.96 15.62 -8.97
CA GLU A 124 -5.09 15.30 -9.88
C GLU A 124 -5.31 13.80 -10.09
N MET A 125 -4.40 12.95 -9.60
CA MET A 125 -4.51 11.50 -9.75
C MET A 125 -5.44 10.91 -8.67
N GLU A 126 -6.10 9.82 -9.01
CA GLU A 126 -6.99 9.11 -8.08
C GLU A 126 -6.19 8.46 -6.96
N ALA A 127 -6.50 8.82 -5.71
CA ALA A 127 -6.02 8.14 -4.52
C ALA A 127 -7.05 8.31 -3.40
N ASN A 128 -7.30 7.26 -2.62
CA ASN A 128 -8.20 7.37 -1.48
C ASN A 128 -7.62 8.30 -0.41
N ASN A 129 -8.42 9.27 0.04
CA ASN A 129 -7.98 10.35 0.92
C ASN A 129 -6.67 11.00 0.42
N ASN A 130 -6.63 11.40 -0.86
CA ASN A 130 -5.46 12.03 -1.47
C ASN A 130 -5.03 13.27 -0.66
N ILE A 131 -3.78 13.26 -0.16
CA ILE A 131 -3.22 14.32 0.68
C ILE A 131 -2.99 15.60 -0.14
N ASN A 132 -2.85 15.47 -1.46
CA ASN A 132 -2.52 16.56 -2.38
C ASN A 132 -3.76 17.19 -3.04
N LEU A 133 -4.98 16.75 -2.70
CA LEU A 133 -6.21 17.18 -3.37
C LEU A 133 -6.39 18.71 -3.36
N GLU A 134 -6.10 19.36 -2.23
CA GLU A 134 -6.21 20.82 -2.08
C GLU A 134 -4.90 21.57 -2.34
N TYR A 135 -3.83 20.87 -2.73
CA TYR A 135 -2.50 21.48 -2.85
C TYR A 135 -2.49 22.65 -3.84
N ARG A 136 -3.11 22.47 -5.02
CA ARG A 136 -3.15 23.49 -6.08
C ARG A 136 -3.85 24.77 -5.61
N ASP A 137 -4.97 24.65 -4.92
CA ASP A 137 -5.72 25.80 -4.41
C ASP A 137 -4.97 26.51 -3.28
N ARG A 138 -4.36 25.74 -2.37
CA ARG A 138 -3.51 26.29 -1.29
C ARG A 138 -2.28 26.99 -1.85
N PHE A 139 -1.67 26.45 -2.91
CA PHE A 139 -0.54 27.05 -3.61
C PHE A 139 -0.89 28.44 -4.18
N LYS A 140 -2.02 28.55 -4.88
CA LYS A 140 -2.52 29.82 -5.41
C LYS A 140 -2.85 30.81 -4.29
N LYS A 141 -3.54 30.35 -3.25
CA LYS A 141 -3.89 31.18 -2.09
C LYS A 141 -2.67 31.70 -1.32
N ALA A 142 -1.62 30.88 -1.19
CA ALA A 142 -0.36 31.30 -0.57
C ALA A 142 0.30 32.44 -1.36
N PHE A 143 0.26 32.36 -2.70
CA PHE A 143 0.73 33.45 -3.55
C PHE A 143 -0.11 34.71 -3.42
N GLU A 144 -1.45 34.57 -3.39
CA GLU A 144 -2.37 35.70 -3.20
C GLU A 144 -2.10 36.43 -1.88
N LYS A 145 -1.91 35.70 -0.78
CA LYS A 145 -1.57 36.27 0.53
C LYS A 145 -0.27 37.09 0.47
N LEU A 146 0.73 36.63 -0.28
CA LEU A 146 1.99 37.36 -0.46
C LEU A 146 1.80 38.65 -1.26
N LEU A 147 0.91 38.66 -2.26
CA LEU A 147 0.56 39.87 -3.00
C LEU A 147 -0.25 40.85 -2.15
N GLU A 148 -1.17 40.36 -1.32
CA GLU A 148 -1.96 41.19 -0.39
C GLU A 148 -1.08 41.87 0.68
N ALA A 149 0.06 41.26 1.02
CA ALA A 149 1.05 41.85 1.91
C ALA A 149 1.85 42.99 1.24
N GLN A 150 1.80 43.14 -0.09
CA GLN A 150 2.49 44.20 -0.82
C GLN A 150 1.73 45.53 -0.76
N PRO A 151 2.41 46.68 -0.93
CA PRO A 151 1.73 47.94 -1.12
C PRO A 151 0.72 47.89 -2.28
N ASN A 152 -0.47 48.43 -2.07
CA ASN A 152 -1.54 48.44 -3.08
C ASN A 152 -1.05 48.98 -4.44
N LYS A 153 -1.23 48.17 -5.48
CA LYS A 153 -0.86 48.49 -6.85
C LYS A 153 -1.90 47.93 -7.82
N GLU A 154 -2.18 48.66 -8.91
CA GLU A 154 -3.12 48.21 -9.95
C GLU A 154 -2.62 46.94 -10.66
N CYS A 155 -1.31 46.86 -10.92
CA CYS A 155 -0.68 45.71 -11.54
C CYS A 155 0.75 45.55 -11.03
N PHE A 156 1.11 44.34 -10.58
CA PHE A 156 2.45 43.98 -10.14
C PHE A 156 3.26 43.39 -11.30
N SER A 157 4.44 43.94 -11.58
CA SER A 157 5.41 43.33 -12.49
C SER A 157 6.32 42.38 -11.72
N ILE A 158 6.21 41.08 -11.99
CA ILE A 158 6.89 40.02 -11.24
C ILE A 158 7.93 39.33 -12.12
N ALA A 159 9.19 39.42 -11.75
CA ALA A 159 10.27 38.71 -12.41
C ALA A 159 10.33 37.25 -11.95
N LEU A 160 10.12 36.29 -12.86
CA LEU A 160 10.40 34.88 -12.63
C LEU A 160 11.88 34.64 -12.95
N LEU A 161 12.72 34.56 -11.92
CA LEU A 161 14.17 34.46 -12.07
C LEU A 161 14.63 33.00 -11.97
N ALA A 162 15.17 32.48 -13.08
CA ALA A 162 15.77 31.14 -13.15
C ALA A 162 17.06 31.16 -13.99
N ASP A 163 17.85 30.09 -13.90
CA ASP A 163 18.97 29.91 -14.83
C ASP A 163 18.44 29.34 -16.16
N PRO A 164 18.54 30.06 -17.29
CA PRO A 164 18.10 29.56 -18.59
C PRO A 164 18.92 28.37 -19.10
N CYS A 165 20.11 28.11 -18.55
CA CYS A 165 20.95 26.97 -18.92
C CYS A 165 20.49 25.66 -18.27
N HIS A 166 19.62 25.72 -17.26
CA HIS A 166 19.05 24.54 -16.63
C HIS A 166 17.59 24.38 -17.05
N ALA A 167 17.33 23.37 -17.89
CA ALA A 167 16.04 23.18 -18.54
C ALA A 167 14.90 22.94 -17.54
N GLU A 168 15.19 22.26 -16.42
CA GLU A 168 14.20 21.95 -15.37
C GLU A 168 13.60 23.23 -14.79
N GLU A 169 14.45 24.18 -14.41
CA GLU A 169 14.10 25.49 -13.87
C GLU A 169 13.45 26.38 -14.92
N ALA A 170 13.96 26.37 -16.15
CA ALA A 170 13.38 27.15 -17.24
C ALA A 170 11.93 26.75 -17.49
N HIS A 171 11.63 25.45 -17.48
CA HIS A 171 10.28 24.92 -17.63
C HIS A 171 9.38 25.20 -16.42
N ILE A 172 9.92 25.19 -15.19
CA ILE A 172 9.14 25.57 -13.99
C ILE A 172 8.64 27.00 -14.11
N MET A 173 9.38 27.93 -14.71
CA MET A 173 8.89 29.30 -14.90
C MET A 173 7.58 29.35 -15.70
N TYR A 174 7.44 28.53 -16.75
CA TYR A 174 6.22 28.45 -17.54
C TYR A 174 5.05 27.87 -16.74
N LEU A 175 5.33 26.86 -15.91
CA LEU A 175 4.33 26.31 -15.01
C LEU A 175 3.85 27.37 -14.03
N LEU A 176 4.76 28.07 -13.35
CA LEU A 176 4.41 29.08 -12.36
C LEU A 176 3.64 30.26 -12.97
N GLU A 177 4.06 30.73 -14.15
CA GLU A 177 3.34 31.77 -14.89
C GLU A 177 1.89 31.33 -15.17
N LYS A 178 1.68 30.10 -15.62
CA LYS A 178 0.35 29.52 -15.87
C LYS A 178 -0.47 29.33 -14.59
N GLU A 179 0.13 28.76 -13.55
CA GLU A 179 -0.59 28.43 -12.31
C GLU A 179 -0.97 29.67 -11.49
N LEU A 180 -0.13 30.70 -11.55
CA LEU A 180 -0.29 31.94 -10.80
C LEU A 180 -0.82 33.09 -11.66
N GLU A 181 -1.29 32.80 -12.88
CA GLU A 181 -1.87 33.79 -13.81
C GLU A 181 -3.07 34.50 -13.19
N ARG A 182 -3.04 35.84 -13.14
CA ARG A 182 -4.09 36.70 -12.59
C ARG A 182 -4.09 38.06 -13.31
N GLU A 183 -5.24 38.73 -13.34
CA GLU A 183 -5.41 39.99 -14.09
C GLU A 183 -4.49 41.14 -13.62
N ASN A 184 -4.16 41.18 -12.32
CA ASN A 184 -3.36 42.23 -11.71
C ASN A 184 -1.87 41.89 -11.60
N VAL A 185 -1.39 40.89 -12.35
CA VAL A 185 0.00 40.44 -12.34
C VAL A 185 0.54 40.31 -13.76
N ASP A 186 1.72 40.85 -13.99
CA ASP A 186 2.46 40.77 -15.25
C ASP A 186 3.78 40.05 -14.99
N PHE A 187 3.84 38.77 -15.39
CA PHE A 187 5.04 37.95 -15.24
C PHE A 187 6.07 38.23 -16.31
N ILE A 188 7.34 38.31 -15.91
CA ILE A 188 8.48 38.51 -16.81
C ILE A 188 9.50 37.42 -16.50
N ARG A 189 9.67 36.46 -17.40
CA ARG A 189 10.72 35.44 -17.33
C ARG A 189 12.09 36.08 -17.54
N VAL A 190 13.00 35.91 -16.58
CA VAL A 190 14.33 36.52 -16.61
C VAL A 190 15.41 35.50 -16.24
N GLY A 191 16.56 35.61 -16.92
CA GLY A 191 17.81 35.01 -16.49
C GLY A 191 18.62 35.95 -15.58
N PRO A 192 19.71 35.45 -14.96
CA PRO A 192 20.53 36.21 -14.01
C PRO A 192 21.13 37.49 -14.62
N LYS A 193 21.28 37.58 -15.95
CA LYS A 193 21.86 38.74 -16.64
C LYS A 193 20.84 39.79 -17.09
N ASN A 194 19.55 39.54 -16.94
CA ASN A 194 18.52 40.46 -17.45
C ASN A 194 18.11 41.52 -16.42
N LEU A 195 18.38 41.29 -15.14
CA LEU A 195 18.10 42.23 -14.05
C LEU A 195 19.19 43.30 -13.95
N TYR A 196 18.79 44.53 -13.65
CA TYR A 196 19.71 45.63 -13.33
C TYR A 196 19.03 46.69 -12.47
N VAL A 197 19.82 47.50 -11.77
CA VAL A 197 19.30 48.60 -10.93
C VAL A 197 19.56 49.95 -11.59
N LYS A 198 18.51 50.75 -11.74
CA LYS A 198 18.58 52.14 -12.24
C LYS A 198 17.69 53.02 -11.38
N ASN A 199 18.20 54.19 -10.96
CA ASN A 199 17.45 55.14 -10.14
C ASN A 199 16.80 54.50 -8.89
N GLU A 200 17.53 53.61 -8.22
CA GLU A 200 17.07 52.89 -7.02
C GLU A 200 15.77 52.07 -7.24
N GLN A 201 15.57 51.58 -8.46
CA GLN A 201 14.50 50.66 -8.85
C GLN A 201 15.10 49.49 -9.64
N VAL A 202 14.50 48.32 -9.55
CA VAL A 202 14.93 47.13 -10.30
C VAL A 202 14.22 47.11 -11.65
N TYR A 203 14.95 46.77 -12.71
CA TYR A 203 14.42 46.63 -14.05
C TYR A 203 14.83 45.30 -14.69
N ALA A 204 13.97 44.80 -15.58
CA ALA A 204 14.30 43.78 -16.57
C ALA A 204 13.74 44.20 -17.93
N PHE A 205 14.56 44.12 -18.99
CA PHE A 205 14.14 44.50 -20.35
C PHE A 205 13.48 45.89 -20.44
N ASN A 206 13.98 46.87 -19.67
CA ASN A 206 13.41 48.22 -19.52
C ASN A 206 12.02 48.31 -18.85
N ARG A 207 11.51 47.22 -18.26
CA ARG A 207 10.30 47.20 -17.43
C ARG A 207 10.70 47.23 -15.96
N GLN A 208 10.05 48.06 -15.15
CA GLN A 208 10.28 48.11 -13.71
C GLN A 208 9.74 46.83 -13.07
N ILE A 209 10.46 46.27 -12.10
CA ILE A 209 10.11 45.04 -11.37
C ILE A 209 9.74 45.39 -9.94
N ASP A 210 8.60 44.89 -9.49
CA ASP A 210 8.11 45.04 -8.12
C ASP A 210 8.53 43.87 -7.24
N ILE A 211 8.48 42.65 -7.79
CA ILE A 211 8.75 41.41 -7.06
C ILE A 211 9.64 40.51 -7.90
N ILE A 212 10.63 39.88 -7.28
CA ILE A 212 11.46 38.84 -7.88
C ILE A 212 11.05 37.51 -7.25
N LEU A 213 10.32 36.67 -8.00
CA LEU A 213 10.12 35.28 -7.65
C LEU A 213 11.37 34.49 -8.07
N ARG A 214 12.17 34.10 -7.08
CA ARG A 214 13.52 33.59 -7.25
C ARG A 214 13.54 32.06 -7.22
N LEU A 215 13.72 31.46 -8.39
CA LEU A 215 14.10 30.06 -8.59
C LEU A 215 15.61 29.90 -8.75
N PHE A 216 16.38 30.74 -8.06
CA PHE A 216 17.83 30.84 -8.19
C PHE A 216 18.48 30.78 -6.80
N PRO A 217 19.48 29.90 -6.57
CA PRO A 217 20.12 29.74 -5.26
C PRO A 217 20.72 31.01 -4.66
N THR A 218 20.57 31.22 -3.35
CA THR A 218 21.12 32.40 -2.64
C THR A 218 22.64 32.39 -2.69
N GLU A 219 23.27 31.23 -2.51
CA GLU A 219 24.72 31.08 -2.51
C GLU A 219 25.35 31.43 -3.87
N PHE A 220 24.58 31.30 -4.96
CA PHE A 220 25.00 31.63 -6.32
C PHE A 220 24.51 33.01 -6.79
N SER A 221 23.86 33.81 -5.94
CA SER A 221 23.32 35.12 -6.31
C SER A 221 24.35 36.11 -6.88
N TYR A 222 25.65 35.82 -6.73
CA TYR A 222 26.72 36.61 -7.35
C TYR A 222 26.77 36.52 -8.88
N GLU A 223 26.06 35.55 -9.45
CA GLU A 223 25.87 35.44 -10.89
C GLU A 223 24.78 36.37 -11.41
N ILE A 224 23.88 36.82 -10.54
CA ILE A 224 22.81 37.77 -10.85
C ILE A 224 23.42 39.17 -11.00
N ASN A 225 23.14 39.81 -12.12
CA ASN A 225 23.63 41.15 -12.40
C ASN A 225 23.05 42.16 -11.40
N ASP A 226 23.89 43.08 -10.92
CA ASP A 226 23.55 44.08 -9.91
C ASP A 226 22.95 43.52 -8.59
N PHE A 227 23.09 42.23 -8.27
CA PHE A 227 22.45 41.65 -7.07
C PHE A 227 22.73 42.41 -5.78
N ASP A 228 23.95 42.93 -5.63
CA ASP A 228 24.32 43.74 -4.48
C ASP A 228 23.44 45.01 -4.33
N LYS A 229 23.20 45.70 -5.44
CA LYS A 229 22.28 46.85 -5.48
C LYS A 229 20.83 46.41 -5.33
N ILE A 230 20.46 45.24 -5.85
CA ILE A 230 19.11 44.67 -5.65
C ILE A 230 18.86 44.46 -4.16
N LEU A 231 19.83 43.94 -3.40
CA LEU A 231 19.73 43.83 -1.94
C LEU A 231 19.55 45.19 -1.25
N GLU A 232 20.23 46.25 -1.70
CA GLU A 232 20.05 47.60 -1.16
C GLU A 232 18.64 48.16 -1.46
N VAL A 233 18.10 47.89 -2.64
CA VAL A 233 16.73 48.29 -3.04
C VAL A 233 15.69 47.46 -2.28
N PHE A 234 15.97 46.17 -2.06
CA PHE A 234 15.17 45.26 -1.25
C PHE A 234 15.12 45.74 0.21
N GLU A 235 16.24 46.08 0.83
CA GLU A 235 16.29 46.63 2.19
C GLU A 235 15.46 47.91 2.35
N LYS A 236 15.37 48.74 1.29
CA LYS A 236 14.56 49.96 1.25
C LYS A 236 13.06 49.72 0.99
N GLY A 237 12.64 48.46 0.80
CA GLY A 237 11.24 48.09 0.53
C GLY A 237 10.72 48.55 -0.84
N ARG A 238 11.61 48.68 -1.84
CA ARG A 238 11.25 49.12 -3.20
C ARG A 238 11.16 48.00 -4.22
N VAL A 239 11.64 46.82 -3.86
CA VAL A 239 11.44 45.55 -4.56
C VAL A 239 11.34 44.47 -3.49
N ASP A 240 10.55 43.43 -3.74
CA ASP A 240 10.51 42.24 -2.89
C ASP A 240 11.14 41.03 -3.57
N ILE A 241 11.68 40.10 -2.78
CA ILE A 241 12.31 38.87 -3.26
C ILE A 241 11.62 37.70 -2.55
N ILE A 242 11.08 36.77 -3.33
CA ILE A 242 10.33 35.61 -2.85
C ILE A 242 11.05 34.34 -3.33
N ASN A 243 11.56 33.47 -2.47
CA ASN A 243 11.65 33.61 -1.02
C ASN A 243 12.76 34.61 -0.61
N ASP A 244 12.57 35.25 0.56
CA ASP A 244 13.53 36.18 1.16
C ASP A 244 14.95 35.58 1.18
N PRO A 245 16.02 36.30 0.80
CA PRO A 245 17.37 35.74 0.78
C PRO A 245 17.85 35.17 2.11
N ARG A 246 17.27 35.58 3.25
CA ARG A 246 17.59 35.04 4.59
C ARG A 246 17.12 33.59 4.78
N VAL A 247 16.24 33.06 3.93
CA VAL A 247 15.75 31.68 4.08
C VAL A 247 16.86 30.64 3.84
N ILE A 248 18.01 31.03 3.26
CA ILE A 248 19.22 30.18 3.20
C ILE A 248 19.68 29.70 4.61
N ILE A 249 19.32 30.43 5.66
CA ILE A 249 19.58 30.07 7.06
C ILE A 249 18.81 28.81 7.43
N GLY A 250 17.54 28.70 7.04
CA GLY A 250 16.65 27.58 7.37
C GLY A 250 17.02 26.26 6.69
N GLN A 251 17.68 26.32 5.53
CA GLN A 251 18.20 25.12 4.83
C GLN A 251 19.64 24.74 5.21
N CYS A 252 20.31 25.55 6.03
CA CYS A 252 21.68 25.27 6.45
C CYS A 252 21.70 23.97 7.26
N LYS A 253 22.39 22.93 6.80
CA LYS A 253 22.40 21.63 7.50
C LYS A 253 23.04 21.70 8.90
N ASN A 254 23.89 22.69 9.18
CA ASN A 254 24.39 22.96 10.54
C ASN A 254 23.30 23.42 11.52
N LEU A 255 22.12 23.80 11.03
CA LEU A 255 20.95 24.05 11.88
C LEU A 255 20.63 22.83 12.75
N TYR A 256 20.78 21.61 12.23
CA TYR A 256 20.52 20.41 13.03
C TYR A 256 21.53 20.29 14.16
N THR A 257 22.81 20.57 13.90
CA THR A 257 23.81 20.59 14.95
C THR A 257 23.49 21.61 16.03
N TYR A 258 23.10 22.81 15.62
CA TYR A 258 22.72 23.86 16.56
C TYR A 258 21.50 23.47 17.40
N LEU A 259 20.44 22.94 16.79
CA LEU A 259 19.26 22.45 17.49
C LEU A 259 19.62 21.33 18.48
N TRP A 260 20.46 20.37 18.08
CA TRP A 260 20.93 19.31 18.99
C TRP A 260 21.79 19.83 20.14
N GLN A 261 22.55 20.91 19.95
CA GLN A 261 23.26 21.57 21.05
C GLN A 261 22.27 22.18 22.06
N LEU A 262 21.23 22.87 21.59
CA LEU A 262 20.20 23.43 22.45
C LEU A 262 19.42 22.34 23.22
N VAL A 263 19.06 21.25 22.53
CA VAL A 263 18.38 20.08 23.16
C VAL A 263 19.26 19.45 24.24
N LYS A 264 20.56 19.20 23.96
CA LYS A 264 21.49 18.62 24.94
C LYS A 264 21.68 19.54 26.15
N ALA A 265 21.66 20.86 25.94
CA ALA A 265 21.79 21.85 27.01
C ALA A 265 20.47 22.10 27.77
N ARG A 266 19.33 21.59 27.27
CA ARG A 266 17.98 21.98 27.73
C ARG A 266 17.80 23.50 27.77
N ASP A 267 18.21 24.16 26.69
CA ASP A 267 18.20 25.61 26.56
C ASP A 267 16.77 26.17 26.57
N GLU A 268 16.52 27.23 27.33
CA GLU A 268 15.19 27.84 27.52
C GLU A 268 14.62 28.46 26.23
N ARG A 269 15.45 28.65 25.19
CA ARG A 269 15.01 29.11 23.86
C ARG A 269 14.17 28.07 23.12
N LEU A 270 14.16 26.81 23.57
CA LEU A 270 13.31 25.74 23.06
C LEU A 270 12.25 25.36 24.09
N THR A 271 11.02 25.14 23.62
CA THR A 271 9.96 24.53 24.43
C THR A 271 10.18 23.03 24.60
N GLU A 272 9.56 22.42 25.61
CA GLU A 272 9.62 20.95 25.82
C GLU A 272 9.14 20.18 24.59
N LEU A 273 8.02 20.62 23.99
CA LEU A 273 7.48 20.02 22.77
C LEU A 273 8.45 20.13 21.58
N GLU A 274 9.11 21.28 21.40
CA GLU A 274 10.11 21.44 20.33
C GLU A 274 11.30 20.50 20.54
N MET A 275 11.78 20.35 21.78
CA MET A 275 12.87 19.41 22.09
C MET A 275 12.47 17.96 21.83
N GLU A 276 11.25 17.55 22.19
CA GLU A 276 10.70 16.23 21.91
C GLU A 276 10.61 15.95 20.40
N ILE A 277 10.08 16.91 19.63
CA ILE A 277 9.95 16.80 18.18
C ILE A 277 11.31 16.73 17.50
N ILE A 278 12.28 17.56 17.91
CA ILE A 278 13.65 17.50 17.39
C ILE A 278 14.25 16.12 17.63
N ALA A 279 14.16 15.62 18.87
CA ALA A 279 14.73 14.31 19.23
C ALA A 279 14.06 13.15 18.50
N ALA A 280 12.75 13.24 18.22
CA ALA A 280 12.01 12.20 17.51
C ALA A 280 12.26 12.21 15.99
N THR A 281 12.42 13.39 15.39
CA THR A 281 12.30 13.55 13.93
C THR A 281 13.56 14.03 13.22
N LEU A 282 14.54 14.62 13.92
CA LEU A 282 15.79 15.05 13.30
C LEU A 282 16.91 14.07 13.66
N PRO A 283 17.62 13.48 12.68
CA PRO A 283 18.79 12.67 12.95
C PRO A 283 19.83 13.46 13.76
N HIS A 284 20.51 12.80 14.69
CA HIS A 284 21.59 13.47 15.43
C HIS A 284 22.65 13.96 14.47
N THR A 285 23.07 15.22 14.62
CA THR A 285 23.97 15.86 13.66
C THR A 285 25.02 16.69 14.38
N GLU A 286 26.28 16.58 13.97
CA GLU A 286 27.42 17.33 14.50
C GLU A 286 28.23 17.98 13.38
N LEU A 287 28.97 19.05 13.72
CA LEU A 287 29.98 19.61 12.83
C LEU A 287 31.06 18.57 12.55
N PHE A 288 31.48 18.49 11.28
CA PHE A 288 32.67 17.74 10.91
C PHE A 288 33.92 18.43 11.48
N ASP A 289 34.78 17.65 12.14
CA ASP A 289 36.03 18.12 12.71
C ASP A 289 37.13 17.07 12.54
N LYS A 290 38.37 17.52 12.23
CA LYS A 290 39.50 16.63 11.96
C LYS A 290 39.88 15.76 13.17
N SER A 291 39.60 16.19 14.40
CA SER A 291 39.83 15.36 15.60
C SER A 291 38.89 14.15 15.67
N LYS A 292 37.78 14.15 14.94
CA LYS A 292 36.78 13.08 14.93
C LYS A 292 37.03 11.99 13.88
N ILE A 293 38.12 12.06 13.10
CA ILE A 293 38.40 11.10 12.02
C ILE A 293 38.38 9.65 12.52
N ASN A 294 39.04 9.36 13.66
CA ASN A 294 39.05 8.00 14.20
C ASN A 294 37.63 7.51 14.54
N TYR A 295 36.82 8.36 15.16
CA TYR A 295 35.42 8.06 15.45
C TYR A 295 34.62 7.81 14.15
N ILE A 296 34.78 8.65 13.13
CA ILE A 296 34.09 8.51 11.85
C ILE A 296 34.45 7.18 11.15
N LEU A 297 35.72 6.76 11.24
CA LEU A 297 36.18 5.49 10.68
C LEU A 297 35.66 4.29 11.48
N GLU A 298 35.66 4.37 12.81
CA GLU A 298 35.19 3.30 13.71
C GLU A 298 33.67 3.09 13.64
N HIS A 299 32.90 4.18 13.47
CA HIS A 299 31.44 4.17 13.45
C HIS A 299 30.84 4.26 12.05
N LYS A 300 31.56 3.77 11.02
CA LYS A 300 31.15 3.86 9.60
C LYS A 300 29.66 3.59 9.35
N ASN A 301 29.14 2.46 9.83
CA ASN A 301 27.76 2.02 9.52
C ASN A 301 26.67 2.86 10.20
N GLU A 302 27.05 3.77 11.10
CA GLU A 302 26.12 4.61 11.88
C GLU A 302 26.08 6.04 11.35
N LEU A 303 26.86 6.38 10.31
CA LEU A 303 27.14 7.76 9.94
C LEU A 303 26.88 8.08 8.46
N VAL A 304 26.50 9.33 8.22
CA VAL A 304 26.38 10.00 6.93
C VAL A 304 27.23 11.26 6.95
N LEU A 305 28.08 11.43 5.94
CA LEU A 305 28.83 12.66 5.70
C LEU A 305 28.18 13.40 4.54
N LYS A 306 27.82 14.67 4.73
CA LYS A 306 27.25 15.51 3.67
C LYS A 306 27.66 16.97 3.80
N PRO A 307 27.83 17.70 2.67
CA PRO A 307 28.19 19.10 2.70
C PRO A 307 27.07 19.95 3.34
N VAL A 308 27.43 21.04 4.00
CA VAL A 308 26.46 21.94 4.66
C VAL A 308 25.50 22.57 3.65
N TYR A 309 26.05 23.04 2.53
CA TYR A 309 25.32 23.43 1.34
C TYR A 309 25.67 22.47 0.20
N GLY A 310 24.69 21.69 -0.24
CA GLY A 310 24.85 20.68 -1.28
C GLY A 310 23.53 20.45 -2.01
N ARG A 311 23.60 19.91 -3.22
CA ARG A 311 22.46 19.74 -4.13
C ARG A 311 22.55 18.39 -4.84
N TYR A 312 21.41 17.81 -5.22
CA TYR A 312 21.31 16.58 -6.04
C TYR A 312 22.09 15.38 -5.47
N SER A 313 22.11 15.20 -4.14
CA SER A 313 22.87 14.13 -3.46
C SER A 313 24.38 14.13 -3.73
N ILE A 314 24.92 15.19 -4.35
CA ILE A 314 26.35 15.31 -4.64
C ILE A 314 27.12 15.42 -3.32
N ASP A 315 28.21 14.66 -3.23
CA ASP A 315 29.07 14.55 -2.05
C ASP A 315 28.35 14.06 -0.78
N VAL A 316 27.28 13.27 -0.93
CA VAL A 316 26.62 12.59 0.20
C VAL A 316 27.18 11.17 0.32
N PHE A 317 27.82 10.86 1.44
CA PHE A 317 28.43 9.56 1.71
C PHE A 317 27.73 8.88 2.87
N ILE A 318 27.07 7.75 2.60
CA ILE A 318 26.41 6.93 3.62
C ILE A 318 27.33 5.75 3.97
N GLY A 319 27.87 5.71 5.18
CA GLY A 319 28.91 4.74 5.52
C GLY A 319 28.41 3.29 5.50
N SER A 320 27.14 3.03 5.82
CA SER A 320 26.53 1.70 5.70
C SER A 320 26.49 1.14 4.27
N LEU A 321 26.59 2.00 3.25
CA LEU A 321 26.66 1.61 1.84
C LEU A 321 28.10 1.46 1.33
N HIS A 322 29.11 1.80 2.13
CA HIS A 322 30.51 1.75 1.73
C HIS A 322 31.24 0.54 2.33
N THR A 323 32.13 -0.08 1.55
CA THR A 323 33.19 -0.92 2.13
C THR A 323 34.14 -0.07 3.00
N GLU A 324 34.93 -0.71 3.86
CA GLU A 324 35.94 0.00 4.69
C GLU A 324 36.89 0.87 3.86
N GLU A 325 37.32 0.37 2.70
CA GLU A 325 38.27 1.08 1.85
C GLU A 325 37.61 2.23 1.07
N GLU A 326 36.36 2.06 0.62
CA GLU A 326 35.58 3.15 0.03
C GLU A 326 35.30 4.24 1.05
N TRP A 327 34.94 3.89 2.27
CA TRP A 327 34.67 4.86 3.33
C TRP A 327 35.91 5.70 3.67
N LYS A 328 37.08 5.06 3.80
CA LYS A 328 38.35 5.78 3.98
C LYS A 328 38.62 6.78 2.86
N LYS A 329 38.32 6.43 1.61
CA LYS A 329 38.45 7.34 0.46
C LYS A 329 37.46 8.50 0.53
N SER A 330 36.20 8.23 0.90
CA SER A 330 35.19 9.27 1.10
C SER A 330 35.59 10.24 2.21
N VAL A 331 36.07 9.74 3.34
CA VAL A 331 36.61 10.57 4.44
C VAL A 331 37.81 11.40 3.98
N GLN A 332 38.73 10.80 3.21
CA GLN A 332 39.88 11.53 2.65
C GLN A 332 39.43 12.64 1.70
N TYR A 333 38.47 12.37 0.82
CA TYR A 333 37.89 13.36 -0.07
C TYR A 333 37.26 14.51 0.72
N VAL A 334 36.49 14.22 1.77
CA VAL A 334 35.89 15.25 2.65
C VAL A 334 36.99 16.16 3.24
N LEU A 335 38.10 15.58 3.72
CA LEU A 335 39.23 16.34 4.27
C LEU A 335 39.93 17.24 3.26
N GLU A 336 39.98 16.84 1.99
CA GLU A 336 40.67 17.53 0.90
C GLU A 336 39.77 18.49 0.12
N SER A 337 38.45 18.33 0.20
CA SER A 337 37.46 19.06 -0.63
C SER A 337 37.44 20.57 -0.41
N GLY A 338 37.87 21.04 0.77
CA GLY A 338 37.75 22.44 1.18
C GLY A 338 36.33 22.92 1.43
N LYS A 339 35.32 22.03 1.39
CA LYS A 339 33.92 22.34 1.71
C LYS A 339 33.64 22.07 3.18
N ASP A 340 32.65 22.76 3.73
CA ASP A 340 32.12 22.46 5.06
C ASP A 340 31.19 21.24 5.02
N PHE A 341 31.41 20.29 5.94
CA PHE A 341 30.64 19.06 6.06
C PHE A 341 30.01 18.92 7.44
N ILE A 342 28.96 18.09 7.53
CA ILE A 342 28.40 17.58 8.78
C ILE A 342 28.62 16.08 8.90
N ILE A 343 28.63 15.62 10.15
CA ILE A 343 28.50 14.21 10.54
C ILE A 343 27.07 14.03 11.02
N GLN A 344 26.30 13.16 10.38
CA GLN A 344 24.91 12.90 10.73
C GLN A 344 24.70 11.41 11.01
N GLU A 345 23.86 11.10 11.99
CA GLU A 345 23.40 9.74 12.28
C GLU A 345 22.68 9.16 11.06
N PHE A 346 23.05 7.94 10.69
CA PHE A 346 22.37 7.16 9.67
C PHE A 346 21.01 6.68 10.19
N CYS A 347 19.94 7.04 9.47
CA CYS A 347 18.59 6.59 9.76
C CYS A 347 18.14 5.58 8.70
N GLU A 348 17.90 4.33 9.11
CA GLU A 348 17.35 3.32 8.21
C GLU A 348 15.93 3.71 7.75
N ILE A 349 15.73 3.73 6.43
CA ILE A 349 14.46 4.07 5.80
C ILE A 349 13.63 2.79 5.68
N LYS A 350 12.32 2.86 5.95
CA LYS A 350 11.40 1.73 5.74
C LYS A 350 11.31 1.40 4.25
N PRO A 351 11.80 0.22 3.79
CA PRO A 351 11.48 -0.23 2.44
C PRO A 351 9.98 -0.45 2.36
N SER A 352 9.35 0.15 1.36
CA SER A 352 7.90 0.10 1.19
C SER A 352 7.54 -0.57 -0.13
N ASP A 353 6.40 -1.25 -0.15
CA ASP A 353 5.82 -1.78 -1.38
C ASP A 353 5.31 -0.60 -2.21
N SER A 354 5.74 -0.55 -3.47
CA SER A 354 5.38 0.45 -4.47
C SER A 354 5.15 -0.25 -5.81
N TYR A 355 4.80 0.53 -6.83
CA TYR A 355 4.63 0.07 -8.19
C TYR A 355 5.33 1.02 -9.15
N TYR A 356 5.85 0.45 -10.23
CA TYR A 356 6.59 1.12 -11.28
C TYR A 356 6.05 0.71 -12.65
N THR A 357 6.06 1.63 -13.60
CA THR A 357 5.45 1.43 -14.92
C THR A 357 6.44 1.80 -16.03
N PRO A 358 7.44 0.94 -16.33
CA PRO A 358 8.57 1.29 -17.22
C PRO A 358 8.17 1.67 -18.65
N ASP A 359 7.06 1.13 -19.15
CA ASP A 359 6.60 1.29 -20.53
C ASP A 359 5.30 2.11 -20.64
N GLY A 360 4.86 2.70 -19.51
CA GLY A 360 3.57 3.39 -19.42
C GLY A 360 2.36 2.44 -19.50
N LYS A 361 2.56 1.12 -19.46
CA LYS A 361 1.50 0.10 -19.55
C LYS A 361 1.51 -0.82 -18.34
N PHE A 362 2.49 -1.72 -18.23
CA PHE A 362 2.50 -2.77 -17.21
C PHE A 362 2.89 -2.23 -15.85
N VAL A 363 2.15 -2.64 -14.83
CA VAL A 363 2.37 -2.20 -13.44
C VAL A 363 3.16 -3.25 -12.67
N ILE A 364 4.44 -2.96 -12.44
CA ILE A 364 5.41 -3.87 -11.82
C ILE A 364 5.52 -3.54 -10.31
N PRO A 365 5.26 -4.50 -9.40
CA PRO A 365 5.56 -4.34 -7.98
C PRO A 365 7.05 -4.11 -7.75
N ALA A 366 7.38 -3.14 -6.90
CA ALA A 366 8.75 -2.81 -6.53
C ALA A 366 8.86 -2.60 -5.02
N LYS A 367 9.95 -3.07 -4.41
CA LYS A 367 10.36 -2.63 -3.08
C LYS A 367 11.33 -1.48 -3.23
N ALA A 368 11.00 -0.33 -2.64
CA ALA A 368 11.75 0.89 -2.81
C ALA A 368 11.70 1.78 -1.56
N PHE A 369 12.51 2.82 -1.54
CA PHE A 369 12.56 3.82 -0.48
C PHE A 369 11.85 5.10 -0.95
N ALA A 370 10.87 5.56 -0.18
CA ALA A 370 10.10 6.77 -0.48
C ALA A 370 10.74 7.99 0.18
N ASN A 371 11.22 8.95 -0.62
CA ASN A 371 11.38 10.34 -0.18
C ASN A 371 10.02 11.03 -0.28
N ILE A 372 9.47 11.42 0.86
CA ILE A 372 8.20 12.10 1.01
C ILE A 372 8.50 13.59 1.23
N GLY A 373 8.50 14.37 0.15
CA GLY A 373 8.71 15.81 0.20
C GLY A 373 7.49 16.54 0.78
N CYS A 374 7.55 16.92 2.06
CA CYS A 374 6.46 17.65 2.74
C CYS A 374 6.49 19.13 2.36
N PHE A 375 5.49 19.59 1.62
CA PHE A 375 5.34 21.00 1.25
C PHE A 375 4.57 21.77 2.31
N ILE A 376 5.12 22.92 2.69
CA ILE A 376 4.57 23.79 3.74
C ILE A 376 4.32 25.17 3.13
N PHE A 377 3.09 25.65 3.27
CA PHE A 377 2.67 27.01 2.93
C PHE A 377 2.03 27.62 4.17
N ASP A 378 2.33 28.89 4.46
CA ASP A 378 1.75 29.59 5.61
C ASP A 378 1.89 28.85 6.96
N ASN A 379 3.04 28.19 7.17
CA ASN A 379 3.32 27.34 8.34
C ASN A 379 2.40 26.11 8.50
N GLU A 380 1.68 25.70 7.46
CA GLU A 380 0.82 24.51 7.44
C GLU A 380 1.24 23.50 6.38
N LEU A 381 1.17 22.20 6.71
CA LEU A 381 1.41 21.13 5.73
C LEU A 381 0.33 21.20 4.64
N SER A 382 0.77 21.40 3.40
CA SER A 382 -0.10 21.63 2.25
C SER A 382 -0.14 20.49 1.24
N GLY A 383 0.82 19.56 1.32
CA GLY A 383 0.83 18.34 0.51
C GLY A 383 2.18 17.60 0.63
N CYS A 384 2.25 16.41 0.05
CA CYS A 384 3.44 15.55 0.05
C CYS A 384 3.74 15.02 -1.35
N CYS A 385 4.95 15.23 -1.85
CA CYS A 385 5.43 14.64 -3.10
C CYS A 385 6.21 13.36 -2.80
N VAL A 386 5.79 12.22 -3.35
CA VAL A 386 6.51 10.95 -3.17
C VAL A 386 7.43 10.71 -4.35
N ARG A 387 8.73 10.52 -4.06
CA ARG A 387 9.72 10.08 -5.04
C ARG A 387 10.35 8.78 -4.55
N TRP A 388 10.33 7.78 -5.42
CA TRP A 388 10.86 6.46 -5.14
C TRP A 388 12.27 6.30 -5.67
N SER A 389 13.10 5.58 -4.92
CA SER A 389 14.41 5.09 -5.36
C SER A 389 14.60 3.64 -4.93
N GLY A 390 15.29 2.85 -5.75
CA GLY A 390 15.70 1.49 -5.39
C GLY A 390 16.81 1.45 -4.32
N ASP A 391 17.41 2.59 -4.00
CA ASP A 391 18.49 2.74 -3.02
C ASP A 391 18.23 3.97 -2.11
N TYR A 392 18.99 4.10 -1.03
CA TYR A 392 18.91 5.21 -0.08
C TYR A 392 19.23 6.57 -0.71
N LEU A 393 20.08 6.59 -1.73
CA LEU A 393 20.36 7.80 -2.50
C LEU A 393 19.43 7.87 -3.70
N THR A 394 18.84 9.05 -3.88
CA THR A 394 17.99 9.35 -5.04
C THR A 394 18.91 9.69 -6.23
N THR A 395 18.74 8.96 -7.33
CA THR A 395 19.38 9.28 -8.62
C THR A 395 18.30 9.43 -9.65
N ASP A 396 18.31 10.56 -10.35
CA ASP A 396 17.18 10.92 -11.19
C ASP A 396 16.88 9.86 -12.26
N ASP A 397 17.91 9.19 -12.82
CA ASP A 397 17.87 8.17 -13.88
C ASP A 397 16.98 6.93 -13.64
N TYR A 398 16.55 6.67 -12.41
CA TYR A 398 15.70 5.52 -12.08
C TYR A 398 14.65 5.81 -11.02
N THR A 399 14.39 7.09 -10.75
CA THR A 399 13.32 7.50 -9.83
C THR A 399 11.98 7.59 -10.53
N TRP A 400 10.91 7.34 -9.77
CA TRP A 400 9.54 7.53 -10.22
C TRP A 400 8.69 8.13 -9.10
N ILE A 401 7.52 8.66 -9.47
CA ILE A 401 6.62 9.42 -8.63
C ILE A 401 5.25 8.74 -8.64
N THR A 402 4.60 8.72 -7.47
CA THR A 402 3.26 8.19 -7.29
C THR A 402 2.38 9.20 -6.56
N PRO A 403 1.05 9.16 -6.75
CA PRO A 403 0.15 9.84 -5.83
C PRO A 403 0.24 9.27 -4.42
N ILE A 404 -0.17 10.06 -3.43
CA ILE A 404 -0.15 9.67 -2.01
C ILE A 404 -1.52 9.83 -1.38
N GLY A 405 -1.99 8.75 -0.76
CA GLY A 405 -3.25 8.71 -0.03
C GLY A 405 -3.08 8.25 1.41
N ILE A 406 -4.18 8.24 2.15
CA ILE A 406 -4.24 7.70 3.51
C ILE A 406 -4.98 6.37 3.46
N LYS A 407 -4.30 5.28 3.86
CA LYS A 407 -4.91 3.93 3.86
C LYS A 407 -6.11 3.88 4.79
N SER A 408 -7.10 3.09 4.40
CA SER A 408 -8.27 2.78 5.21
C SER A 408 -7.88 2.06 6.51
N ASP A 409 -8.60 2.35 7.59
CA ASP A 409 -8.42 1.77 8.93
C ASP A 409 -9.51 0.74 9.28
N VAL A 410 -10.24 0.25 8.27
CA VAL A 410 -11.30 -0.76 8.41
C VAL A 410 -10.79 -2.13 8.86
N VAL A 411 -9.48 -2.39 8.69
CA VAL A 411 -8.76 -3.57 9.21
C VAL A 411 -7.67 -3.09 10.15
N LYS A 412 -7.70 -3.56 11.40
CA LYS A 412 -6.65 -3.30 12.39
C LYS A 412 -6.07 -4.61 12.89
N ILE A 413 -4.74 -4.73 12.93
CA ILE A 413 -4.07 -5.80 13.65
C ILE A 413 -3.83 -5.32 15.08
N ASN A 414 -4.29 -6.13 16.05
CA ASN A 414 -3.99 -5.91 17.45
C ASN A 414 -2.98 -6.97 17.87
N SER A 415 -1.73 -6.53 17.97
CA SER A 415 -0.67 -7.38 18.51
C SER A 415 -0.75 -7.44 20.02
N ILE A 416 -0.37 -8.58 20.57
CA ILE A 416 -0.43 -8.81 22.01
C ILE A 416 0.95 -8.49 22.60
N PRO A 417 1.06 -7.49 23.49
CA PRO A 417 2.35 -7.08 24.04
C PRO A 417 2.79 -8.04 25.14
N LEU A 418 3.19 -9.26 24.76
CA LEU A 418 3.74 -10.26 25.67
C LEU A 418 5.24 -10.42 25.43
N GLU A 419 5.99 -10.60 26.53
CA GLU A 419 7.36 -11.09 26.49
C GLU A 419 7.43 -12.43 25.74
N GLU A 420 8.48 -12.66 24.95
CA GLU A 420 8.55 -13.80 24.01
C GLU A 420 8.31 -15.16 24.69
N ARG A 421 8.85 -15.34 25.90
CA ARG A 421 8.66 -16.57 26.68
C ARG A 421 7.20 -16.79 27.09
N GLN A 422 6.49 -15.70 27.46
CA GLN A 422 5.08 -15.76 27.83
C GLN A 422 4.21 -16.01 26.59
N ARG A 423 4.51 -15.32 25.48
CA ARG A 423 3.88 -15.52 24.17
C ARG A 423 3.96 -16.99 23.73
N LYS A 424 5.17 -17.58 23.72
CA LYS A 424 5.34 -18.98 23.30
C LYS A 424 4.62 -19.97 24.20
N LYS A 425 4.61 -19.74 25.53
CA LYS A 425 3.85 -20.59 26.47
C LYS A 425 2.35 -20.56 26.18
N LEU A 426 1.80 -19.38 25.92
CA LEU A 426 0.40 -19.22 25.57
C LEU A 426 0.08 -19.88 24.22
N TRP A 427 0.93 -19.66 23.22
CA TRP A 427 0.79 -20.30 21.91
C TRP A 427 0.80 -21.82 21.99
N ASN A 428 1.72 -22.41 22.77
CA ASN A 428 1.73 -23.85 23.03
C ASN A 428 0.42 -24.31 23.68
N LYS A 429 -0.08 -23.59 24.68
CA LYS A 429 -1.35 -23.92 25.36
C LYS A 429 -2.54 -23.95 24.39
N ILE A 430 -2.65 -22.95 23.52
CA ILE A 430 -3.73 -22.85 22.52
C ILE A 430 -3.65 -24.00 21.51
N THR A 431 -2.45 -24.24 20.97
CA THR A 431 -2.25 -25.27 19.95
C THR A 431 -2.35 -26.69 20.50
N GLU A 432 -1.92 -26.93 21.75
CA GLU A 432 -2.13 -28.21 22.45
C GLU A 432 -3.62 -28.47 22.70
N LYS A 433 -4.39 -27.47 23.14
CA LYS A 433 -5.85 -27.60 23.26
C LYS A 433 -6.51 -27.94 21.92
N ALA A 434 -6.16 -27.22 20.86
CA ALA A 434 -6.67 -27.51 19.51
C ALA A 434 -6.36 -28.95 19.08
N MET A 435 -5.15 -29.44 19.37
CA MET A 435 -4.75 -30.80 19.05
C MET A 435 -5.54 -31.85 19.85
N PHE A 436 -5.65 -31.71 21.16
CA PHE A 436 -6.27 -32.74 22.01
C PHE A 436 -7.80 -32.71 22.03
N GLU A 437 -8.41 -31.54 21.88
CA GLU A 437 -9.87 -31.38 21.95
C GLU A 437 -10.53 -31.40 20.56
N ALA A 438 -9.82 -30.97 19.51
CA ALA A 438 -10.38 -30.84 18.16
C ALA A 438 -9.68 -31.72 17.10
N ASP A 439 -8.62 -32.45 17.44
CA ASP A 439 -7.75 -33.19 16.50
C ASP A 439 -6.99 -32.30 15.50
N PHE A 440 -6.74 -31.04 15.86
CA PHE A 440 -5.99 -30.12 15.02
C PHE A 440 -4.48 -30.36 15.10
N THR A 441 -3.88 -30.85 14.01
CA THR A 441 -2.42 -31.09 13.93
C THR A 441 -1.65 -30.03 13.14
N GLY A 442 -2.35 -29.07 12.52
CA GLY A 442 -1.79 -28.01 11.66
C GLY A 442 -1.08 -26.87 12.41
N ARG A 443 -0.30 -27.18 13.45
CA ARG A 443 0.33 -26.18 14.31
C ARG A 443 1.35 -25.30 13.59
N TYR A 444 1.98 -25.83 12.54
CA TYR A 444 2.98 -25.14 11.75
C TYR A 444 2.67 -25.25 10.27
N VAL A 445 3.04 -24.22 9.50
CA VAL A 445 3.17 -24.29 8.05
C VAL A 445 4.67 -24.23 7.74
N LYS A 446 5.24 -25.32 7.21
CA LYS A 446 6.69 -25.49 7.10
C LYS A 446 7.39 -25.28 8.46
N ASN A 447 8.15 -24.19 8.62
CA ASN A 447 8.84 -23.81 9.85
C ASN A 447 8.17 -22.63 10.59
N PHE A 448 7.03 -22.13 10.11
CA PHE A 448 6.34 -20.95 10.66
C PHE A 448 5.17 -21.37 11.56
N GLU A 449 4.95 -20.62 12.63
CA GLU A 449 3.74 -20.77 13.46
C GLU A 449 2.49 -20.45 12.62
N TYR A 450 1.63 -21.44 12.40
CA TYR A 450 0.44 -21.26 11.57
C TYR A 450 -0.69 -20.50 12.30
N VAL A 451 -0.88 -20.79 13.59
CA VAL A 451 -1.90 -20.13 14.41
C VAL A 451 -1.33 -18.82 14.97
N GLY A 452 -1.80 -17.69 14.46
CA GLY A 452 -1.45 -16.37 14.98
C GLY A 452 -2.08 -16.10 16.35
N LEU A 453 -1.34 -15.43 17.24
CA LEU A 453 -1.91 -14.89 18.48
C LEU A 453 -2.47 -13.49 18.29
N ASP A 454 -1.87 -12.70 17.40
CA ASP A 454 -2.41 -11.41 17.00
C ASP A 454 -3.82 -11.59 16.44
N CYS A 455 -4.67 -10.57 16.57
CA CYS A 455 -6.04 -10.65 16.09
C CYS A 455 -6.39 -9.48 15.18
N ILE A 456 -7.17 -9.79 14.14
CA ILE A 456 -7.73 -8.78 13.26
C ILE A 456 -9.01 -8.26 13.89
N THR A 457 -9.17 -6.95 13.93
CA THR A 457 -10.46 -6.32 14.20
C THR A 457 -10.99 -5.69 12.92
N LEU A 458 -12.20 -6.07 12.57
CA LEU A 458 -13.00 -5.47 11.52
C LEU A 458 -13.96 -4.45 12.11
N GLU A 459 -14.04 -3.27 11.50
CA GLU A 459 -15.09 -2.31 11.83
C GLU A 459 -16.47 -2.96 11.60
N LYS A 460 -17.40 -2.80 12.55
CA LYS A 460 -18.76 -3.36 12.46
C LYS A 460 -19.45 -3.09 11.13
N ARG A 461 -19.35 -1.85 10.62
CA ARG A 461 -19.93 -1.48 9.31
C ARG A 461 -19.34 -2.30 8.16
N LYS A 462 -18.03 -2.56 8.18
CA LYS A 462 -17.34 -3.36 7.15
C LYS A 462 -17.74 -4.83 7.24
N TYR A 463 -17.89 -5.36 8.45
CA TYR A 463 -18.41 -6.72 8.66
C TYR A 463 -19.83 -6.89 8.12
N GLU A 464 -20.74 -5.96 8.41
CA GLU A 464 -22.10 -6.01 7.86
C GLU A 464 -22.12 -5.87 6.33
N GLU A 465 -21.26 -5.03 5.75
CA GLU A 465 -21.09 -4.95 4.29
C GLU A 465 -20.60 -6.28 3.70
N LEU A 466 -19.60 -6.92 4.31
CA LEU A 466 -19.11 -8.24 3.88
C LEU A 466 -20.22 -9.30 3.93
N LYS A 467 -21.02 -9.31 4.99
CA LYS A 467 -22.15 -10.23 5.16
C LYS A 467 -23.23 -10.00 4.10
N GLU A 468 -23.62 -8.74 3.88
CA GLU A 468 -24.60 -8.37 2.86
C GLU A 468 -24.12 -8.70 1.45
N ALA A 469 -22.88 -8.31 1.13
CA ALA A 469 -22.25 -8.60 -0.16
C ALA A 469 -22.17 -10.10 -0.41
N THR A 470 -21.77 -10.89 0.60
CA THR A 470 -21.74 -12.35 0.50
C THR A 470 -23.11 -12.94 0.20
N ASN A 471 -24.17 -12.53 0.93
CA ASN A 471 -25.54 -13.02 0.69
C ASN A 471 -26.05 -12.68 -0.72
N LYS A 472 -25.86 -11.43 -1.14
CA LYS A 472 -26.33 -10.92 -2.44
C LYS A 472 -25.58 -11.57 -3.59
N ILE A 473 -24.26 -11.61 -3.52
CA ILE A 473 -23.43 -12.29 -4.51
C ILE A 473 -23.73 -13.78 -4.55
N ALA A 474 -23.90 -14.48 -3.42
CA ALA A 474 -24.29 -15.89 -3.42
C ALA A 474 -25.64 -16.13 -4.12
N SER A 475 -26.61 -15.23 -3.96
CA SER A 475 -27.91 -15.32 -4.65
C SER A 475 -27.77 -15.11 -6.17
N ILE A 476 -26.93 -14.15 -6.58
CA ILE A 476 -26.61 -13.88 -8.01
C ILE A 476 -25.86 -15.08 -8.63
N MET A 477 -24.90 -15.63 -7.89
CA MET A 477 -24.15 -16.82 -8.30
C MET A 477 -25.08 -18.03 -8.40
N TYR A 478 -26.04 -18.20 -7.49
CA TYR A 478 -27.04 -19.26 -7.60
C TYR A 478 -27.91 -19.12 -8.86
N LYS A 479 -28.40 -17.91 -9.17
CA LYS A 479 -29.11 -17.60 -10.41
C LYS A 479 -28.27 -17.95 -11.65
N THR A 480 -26.99 -17.57 -11.62
CA THR A 480 -26.04 -17.84 -12.72
C THR A 480 -25.75 -19.33 -12.87
N GLN A 481 -25.43 -20.01 -11.77
CA GLN A 481 -25.16 -21.45 -11.75
C GLN A 481 -26.37 -22.24 -12.27
N THR A 482 -27.60 -21.83 -11.93
CA THR A 482 -28.83 -22.45 -12.45
C THR A 482 -28.93 -22.30 -13.97
N LEU A 483 -28.62 -21.13 -14.52
CA LEU A 483 -28.58 -20.92 -15.98
C LEU A 483 -27.54 -21.82 -16.64
N LEU A 484 -26.30 -21.84 -16.12
CA LEU A 484 -25.21 -22.63 -16.69
C LEU A 484 -25.49 -24.13 -16.59
N TYR A 485 -26.03 -24.58 -15.46
CA TYR A 485 -26.45 -25.97 -15.25
C TYR A 485 -27.47 -26.42 -16.30
N ASN A 486 -28.52 -25.63 -16.52
CA ASN A 486 -29.56 -25.94 -17.50
C ASN A 486 -29.06 -25.93 -18.95
N ASN A 487 -27.87 -25.37 -19.19
CA ASN A 487 -27.24 -25.25 -20.51
C ASN A 487 -25.82 -25.85 -20.52
N ILE A 488 -25.55 -26.83 -19.66
CA ILE A 488 -24.18 -27.28 -19.36
C ILE A 488 -23.45 -27.79 -20.61
N ASP A 489 -24.17 -28.35 -21.59
CA ASP A 489 -23.61 -28.82 -22.85
C ASP A 489 -22.85 -27.74 -23.62
N TYR A 490 -23.24 -26.46 -23.46
CA TYR A 490 -22.58 -25.31 -24.09
C TYR A 490 -21.47 -24.68 -23.23
N PHE A 491 -21.53 -24.86 -21.91
CA PHE A 491 -20.65 -24.14 -20.98
C PHE A 491 -19.56 -25.00 -20.34
N ALA A 492 -19.68 -26.33 -20.34
CA ALA A 492 -18.74 -27.15 -19.58
C ALA A 492 -17.29 -27.08 -20.12
N ASP A 493 -17.11 -26.91 -21.43
CA ASP A 493 -15.80 -26.66 -22.03
C ASP A 493 -15.19 -25.33 -21.53
N ILE A 494 -15.97 -24.24 -21.61
CA ILE A 494 -15.61 -22.91 -21.10
C ILE A 494 -15.24 -22.95 -19.61
N LEU A 495 -15.94 -23.78 -18.84
CA LEU A 495 -15.72 -23.93 -17.40
C LEU A 495 -14.58 -24.91 -17.07
N GLY A 496 -13.99 -25.58 -18.05
CA GLY A 496 -12.92 -26.57 -17.88
C GLY A 496 -13.38 -27.92 -17.31
N ILE A 497 -14.67 -28.24 -17.40
CA ILE A 497 -15.33 -29.40 -16.76
C ILE A 497 -16.05 -30.31 -17.76
N GLU A 498 -15.58 -30.35 -19.01
CA GLU A 498 -16.15 -31.16 -20.10
C GLU A 498 -16.32 -32.63 -19.71
N ASN A 499 -15.33 -33.20 -19.03
CA ASN A 499 -15.31 -34.59 -18.55
C ASN A 499 -16.34 -34.89 -17.43
N LEU A 500 -16.98 -33.86 -16.88
CA LEU A 500 -17.95 -33.97 -15.79
C LEU A 500 -19.40 -33.78 -16.27
N LYS A 501 -19.66 -33.38 -17.52
CA LYS A 501 -21.02 -33.09 -18.04
C LYS A 501 -22.07 -34.14 -17.67
N GLU A 502 -21.74 -35.42 -17.83
CA GLU A 502 -22.68 -36.51 -17.58
C GLU A 502 -23.04 -36.66 -16.10
N ILE A 503 -22.08 -36.48 -15.18
CA ILE A 503 -22.37 -36.63 -13.74
C ILE A 503 -23.18 -35.45 -13.20
N LEU A 504 -23.08 -34.27 -13.84
CA LEU A 504 -23.85 -33.09 -13.47
C LEU A 504 -25.36 -33.27 -13.74
N LYS A 505 -25.75 -34.14 -14.68
CA LYS A 505 -27.17 -34.39 -14.97
C LYS A 505 -27.95 -35.01 -13.80
N TYR A 506 -27.26 -35.47 -12.76
CA TYR A 506 -27.84 -36.10 -11.56
C TYR A 506 -27.91 -35.12 -10.38
N LYS A 507 -28.84 -34.16 -10.48
CA LYS A 507 -29.10 -33.14 -9.45
C LYS A 507 -30.34 -33.52 -8.65
N PHE A 508 -30.18 -33.65 -7.34
CA PHE A 508 -31.26 -34.05 -6.40
C PHE A 508 -31.58 -32.98 -5.35
N THR A 509 -31.00 -31.78 -5.49
CA THR A 509 -31.30 -30.63 -4.64
C THR A 509 -31.13 -29.36 -5.45
N GLU A 510 -32.00 -28.38 -5.20
CA GLU A 510 -31.92 -27.05 -5.81
C GLU A 510 -31.03 -26.09 -5.00
N GLU A 511 -30.39 -26.56 -3.92
CA GLU A 511 -29.52 -25.72 -3.12
C GLU A 511 -28.25 -25.32 -3.88
N PHE A 512 -27.85 -24.04 -3.74
CA PHE A 512 -26.63 -23.52 -4.39
C PHE A 512 -25.38 -24.32 -4.00
N VAL A 513 -25.13 -24.44 -2.70
CA VAL A 513 -24.01 -25.19 -2.11
C VAL A 513 -24.42 -25.76 -0.76
N PHE A 514 -23.80 -26.87 -0.33
CA PHE A 514 -23.89 -27.26 1.09
C PHE A 514 -22.98 -26.33 1.92
N LEU A 515 -21.71 -26.21 1.51
CA LEU A 515 -20.74 -25.32 2.11
C LEU A 515 -19.73 -24.87 1.04
N ALA A 516 -19.56 -23.56 0.91
CA ALA A 516 -18.51 -22.94 0.11
C ALA A 516 -17.80 -21.85 0.92
N ARG A 517 -16.66 -21.37 0.41
CA ARG A 517 -15.92 -20.23 0.96
C ARG A 517 -15.64 -19.22 -0.14
N MET A 518 -16.11 -17.99 0.03
CA MET A 518 -15.81 -16.85 -0.84
C MET A 518 -14.59 -16.12 -0.29
N ASP A 519 -13.51 -16.01 -1.07
CA ASP A 519 -12.27 -15.36 -0.63
C ASP A 519 -12.32 -13.86 -0.96
N TRP A 520 -12.51 -13.04 0.07
CA TRP A 520 -12.62 -11.58 -0.05
C TRP A 520 -11.30 -10.88 0.33
N ALA A 521 -10.93 -9.90 -0.49
CA ALA A 521 -9.88 -8.92 -0.19
C ALA A 521 -10.49 -7.55 0.11
N ILE A 522 -9.76 -6.73 0.86
CA ILE A 522 -10.05 -5.31 1.05
C ILE A 522 -8.91 -4.52 0.42
N ASP A 523 -9.18 -3.57 -0.46
CA ASP A 523 -8.16 -2.71 -1.06
C ASP A 523 -7.70 -1.59 -0.10
N PHE A 524 -6.66 -0.83 -0.46
CA PHE A 524 -6.17 0.29 0.37
C PHE A 524 -7.21 1.38 0.64
N SER A 525 -8.24 1.48 -0.21
CA SER A 525 -9.37 2.41 -0.08
C SER A 525 -10.45 1.88 0.87
N GLY A 526 -10.37 0.61 1.25
CA GLY A 526 -11.34 -0.08 2.10
C GLY A 526 -12.48 -0.75 1.32
N ASN A 527 -12.42 -0.83 -0.02
CA ASN A 527 -13.43 -1.51 -0.81
C ASN A 527 -13.26 -3.03 -0.75
N LEU A 528 -14.37 -3.76 -0.68
CA LEU A 528 -14.38 -5.22 -0.71
C LEU A 528 -14.31 -5.71 -2.16
N LYS A 529 -13.47 -6.72 -2.41
CA LYS A 529 -13.36 -7.41 -3.69
C LYS A 529 -13.33 -8.92 -3.51
N LEU A 530 -14.23 -9.64 -4.19
CA LEU A 530 -14.28 -11.09 -4.22
C LEU A 530 -13.29 -11.62 -5.25
N LEU A 531 -12.31 -12.42 -4.81
CA LEU A 531 -11.25 -12.93 -5.67
C LEU A 531 -11.62 -14.26 -6.33
N GLU A 532 -12.30 -15.14 -5.60
CA GLU A 532 -12.76 -16.46 -6.03
C GLU A 532 -13.78 -17.05 -5.04
N ILE A 533 -14.44 -18.13 -5.45
CA ILE A 533 -15.25 -19.00 -4.60
C ILE A 533 -14.67 -20.42 -4.63
N ASN A 534 -14.56 -21.02 -3.44
CA ASN A 534 -14.14 -22.39 -3.22
C ASN A 534 -15.37 -23.19 -2.79
N SER A 535 -16.07 -23.81 -3.76
CA SER A 535 -17.34 -24.53 -3.54
C SER A 535 -17.19 -26.05 -3.47
N GLU A 536 -16.00 -26.61 -3.71
CA GLU A 536 -15.74 -28.05 -3.55
C GLU A 536 -15.10 -28.38 -2.19
N THR A 537 -13.96 -27.75 -1.86
CA THR A 537 -13.14 -28.05 -0.69
C THR A 537 -12.82 -26.80 0.14
N PRO A 538 -13.82 -26.20 0.82
CA PRO A 538 -13.60 -25.02 1.65
C PRO A 538 -12.81 -25.35 2.92
N ALA A 539 -11.53 -24.96 2.95
CA ALA A 539 -10.64 -25.15 4.12
C ALA A 539 -10.88 -24.11 5.22
N GLY A 540 -10.31 -24.36 6.42
CA GLY A 540 -10.31 -23.40 7.55
C GLY A 540 -11.41 -23.63 8.59
N LEU A 541 -12.12 -24.77 8.53
CA LEU A 541 -13.32 -25.01 9.34
C LEU A 541 -13.02 -25.20 10.83
N ILE A 542 -11.99 -25.97 11.15
CA ILE A 542 -11.58 -26.23 12.55
C ILE A 542 -11.08 -24.95 13.21
N GLU A 543 -10.40 -24.10 12.44
CA GLU A 543 -9.94 -22.79 12.87
C GLU A 543 -11.12 -21.91 13.28
N SER A 544 -12.16 -21.90 12.44
CA SER A 544 -13.31 -21.00 12.56
C SER A 544 -14.38 -21.49 13.54
N LEU A 545 -14.52 -22.81 13.71
CA LEU A 545 -15.50 -23.40 14.63
C LEU A 545 -14.96 -23.56 16.06
N TYR A 546 -13.65 -23.72 16.21
CA TYR A 546 -13.05 -24.12 17.47
C TYR A 546 -11.88 -23.22 17.90
N ILE A 547 -10.86 -23.04 17.05
CA ILE A 547 -9.62 -22.36 17.46
C ILE A 547 -9.89 -20.88 17.77
N ASP A 548 -10.77 -20.21 17.04
CA ASP A 548 -11.19 -18.82 17.31
C ASP A 548 -11.68 -18.63 18.76
N ASN A 549 -12.49 -19.56 19.25
CA ASN A 549 -13.07 -19.56 20.59
C ASN A 549 -12.03 -19.86 21.66
N VAL A 550 -11.09 -20.77 21.38
CA VAL A 550 -9.96 -21.03 22.27
C VAL A 550 -9.08 -19.79 22.41
N ILE A 551 -8.75 -19.13 21.30
CA ILE A 551 -7.96 -17.89 21.31
C ILE A 551 -8.71 -16.80 22.08
N LYS A 552 -10.00 -16.59 21.77
CA LYS A 552 -10.85 -15.61 22.45
C LYS A 552 -10.89 -15.82 23.97
N ALA A 553 -11.04 -17.06 24.41
CA ALA A 553 -11.08 -17.41 25.84
C ALA A 553 -9.71 -17.23 26.52
N GLU A 554 -8.63 -17.73 25.92
CA GLU A 554 -7.28 -17.66 26.50
C GLU A 554 -6.72 -16.24 26.56
N LEU A 555 -7.17 -15.36 25.67
CA LEU A 555 -6.78 -13.96 25.60
C LEU A 555 -7.76 -12.98 26.26
N ASN A 556 -8.88 -13.47 26.80
CA ASN A 556 -9.95 -12.64 27.37
C ASN A 556 -10.46 -11.56 26.39
N ILE A 557 -10.62 -11.90 25.12
CA ILE A 557 -11.09 -10.96 24.09
C ILE A 557 -12.59 -10.76 24.24
N ASN A 558 -13.00 -9.56 24.67
CA ASN A 558 -14.41 -9.17 24.81
C ASN A 558 -14.97 -8.56 23.52
N LYS A 559 -14.88 -9.30 22.41
CA LYS A 559 -15.44 -8.92 21.10
C LYS A 559 -16.27 -10.06 20.52
N SER A 560 -17.26 -9.75 19.68
CA SER A 560 -18.08 -10.77 19.02
C SER A 560 -17.26 -11.58 18.01
N SER A 561 -17.51 -12.90 17.94
CA SER A 561 -16.93 -13.73 16.88
C SER A 561 -17.81 -13.67 15.64
N ALA A 562 -17.19 -13.66 14.46
CA ALA A 562 -17.91 -13.79 13.20
C ALA A 562 -18.51 -15.19 12.97
N ASN A 563 -18.15 -16.19 13.81
CA ASN A 563 -18.46 -17.60 13.60
C ASN A 563 -19.53 -18.18 14.55
N GLU A 564 -20.21 -17.34 15.33
CA GLU A 564 -21.19 -17.79 16.34
C GLU A 564 -22.35 -18.61 15.73
N GLU A 565 -22.75 -18.31 14.49
CA GLU A 565 -23.82 -19.00 13.76
C GLU A 565 -23.34 -20.14 12.83
N LEU A 566 -22.03 -20.30 12.64
CA LEU A 566 -21.47 -21.18 11.61
C LEU A 566 -21.93 -22.64 11.80
N LYS A 567 -21.84 -23.13 13.03
CA LYS A 567 -22.23 -24.52 13.38
C LYS A 567 -23.71 -24.80 13.08
N SER A 568 -24.61 -23.90 13.50
CA SER A 568 -26.05 -24.11 13.34
C SER A 568 -26.47 -24.01 11.88
N LYS A 569 -25.86 -23.12 11.10
CA LYS A 569 -26.10 -23.00 9.65
C LYS A 569 -25.62 -24.20 8.86
N ILE A 570 -24.45 -24.76 9.20
CA ILE A 570 -23.97 -26.03 8.61
C ILE A 570 -24.98 -27.15 8.87
N ILE A 571 -25.43 -27.33 10.12
CA ILE A 571 -26.41 -28.38 10.46
C ILE A 571 -27.73 -28.17 9.70
N LYS A 572 -28.23 -26.93 9.65
CA LYS A 572 -29.45 -26.59 8.92
C LYS A 572 -29.35 -26.92 7.43
N GLN A 573 -28.26 -26.53 6.78
CA GLN A 573 -28.06 -26.76 5.35
C GLN A 573 -27.84 -28.24 5.03
N PHE A 574 -27.09 -28.96 5.86
CA PHE A 574 -26.93 -30.40 5.73
C PHE A 574 -28.29 -31.11 5.77
N THR A 575 -29.09 -30.83 6.80
CA THR A 575 -30.42 -31.42 6.97
C THR A 575 -31.32 -31.14 5.77
N LYS A 576 -31.31 -29.90 5.26
CA LYS A 576 -32.11 -29.51 4.09
C LYS A 576 -31.75 -30.31 2.83
N ILE A 577 -30.45 -30.49 2.55
CA ILE A 577 -30.00 -31.29 1.40
C ILE A 577 -30.36 -32.76 1.57
N ILE A 578 -30.21 -33.31 2.78
CA ILE A 578 -30.62 -34.71 3.04
C ILE A 578 -32.14 -34.88 2.92
N GLU A 579 -32.94 -33.89 3.33
CA GLU A 579 -34.40 -33.90 3.15
C GLU A 579 -34.78 -33.90 1.66
N ASP A 580 -34.08 -33.12 0.82
CA ASP A 580 -34.27 -33.14 -0.62
C ASP A 580 -33.93 -34.52 -1.21
N TYR A 581 -32.77 -35.07 -0.84
CA TYR A 581 -32.34 -36.41 -1.25
C TYR A 581 -33.33 -37.49 -0.81
N SER A 582 -33.93 -37.33 0.37
CA SER A 582 -34.88 -38.27 0.95
C SER A 582 -36.23 -38.34 0.21
N LYS A 583 -36.52 -37.38 -0.68
CA LYS A 583 -37.73 -37.40 -1.52
C LYS A 583 -37.66 -38.49 -2.58
N GLU A 584 -36.47 -38.84 -3.04
CA GLU A 584 -36.23 -39.80 -4.12
C GLU A 584 -35.47 -41.05 -3.66
N HIS A 585 -34.66 -40.95 -2.60
CA HIS A 585 -33.79 -42.03 -2.12
C HIS A 585 -33.93 -42.26 -0.61
N SER A 586 -33.80 -43.51 -0.14
CA SER A 586 -33.70 -43.76 1.30
C SER A 586 -32.27 -43.49 1.77
N ILE A 587 -32.09 -42.51 2.66
CA ILE A 587 -30.79 -42.15 3.22
C ILE A 587 -30.67 -42.70 4.64
N LYS A 588 -29.76 -43.65 4.85
CA LYS A 588 -29.45 -44.22 6.17
C LYS A 588 -27.97 -44.10 6.49
N THR A 589 -27.12 -44.41 5.52
CA THR A 589 -25.66 -44.39 5.68
C THR A 589 -25.05 -43.21 4.91
N ILE A 590 -24.27 -42.39 5.61
CA ILE A 590 -23.58 -41.24 5.01
C ILE A 590 -22.07 -41.36 5.24
N GLY A 591 -21.30 -41.34 4.16
CA GLY A 591 -19.84 -41.31 4.21
C GLY A 591 -19.28 -39.91 4.40
N PHE A 592 -18.19 -39.75 5.14
CA PHE A 592 -17.32 -38.58 5.14
C PHE A 592 -15.96 -39.00 4.61
N LEU A 593 -15.66 -38.57 3.38
CA LEU A 593 -14.43 -38.93 2.67
C LEU A 593 -13.50 -37.73 2.58
N SER A 594 -12.21 -38.00 2.77
CA SER A 594 -11.12 -37.05 2.55
C SER A 594 -9.94 -37.74 1.87
N SER A 595 -8.96 -36.97 1.41
CA SER A 595 -7.66 -37.53 1.05
C SER A 595 -6.89 -37.99 2.30
N THR A 596 -5.72 -38.57 2.11
CA THR A 596 -4.80 -38.93 3.21
C THR A 596 -3.94 -37.75 3.68
N TYR A 597 -4.12 -36.56 3.10
CA TYR A 597 -3.47 -35.35 3.57
C TYR A 597 -4.06 -34.94 4.91
N TYR A 598 -3.20 -34.60 5.88
CA TYR A 598 -3.63 -34.42 7.27
C TYR A 598 -4.62 -33.25 7.44
N GLU A 599 -4.53 -32.21 6.59
CA GLU A 599 -5.44 -31.05 6.62
C GLU A 599 -6.85 -31.39 6.14
N ASP A 600 -6.93 -32.20 5.09
CA ASP A 600 -8.18 -32.70 4.55
C ASP A 600 -8.88 -33.59 5.58
N TRP A 601 -8.11 -34.45 6.25
CA TRP A 601 -8.60 -35.35 7.27
C TRP A 601 -9.24 -34.62 8.45
N TYR A 602 -8.52 -33.67 9.08
CA TYR A 602 -9.12 -32.94 10.21
C TYR A 602 -10.28 -32.06 9.77
N THR A 603 -10.30 -31.56 8.53
CA THR A 603 -11.41 -30.74 8.00
C THR A 603 -12.68 -31.60 7.84
N ALA A 604 -12.57 -32.75 7.19
CA ALA A 604 -13.69 -33.69 7.07
C ALA A 604 -14.15 -34.23 8.45
N ASN A 605 -13.20 -34.55 9.33
CA ASN A 605 -13.50 -35.01 10.69
C ASN A 605 -14.19 -33.93 11.53
N THR A 606 -13.83 -32.66 11.38
CA THR A 606 -14.50 -31.52 12.05
C THR A 606 -15.97 -31.44 11.64
N LEU A 607 -16.24 -31.62 10.35
CA LEU A 607 -17.60 -31.62 9.84
C LEU A 607 -18.39 -32.84 10.34
N TYR A 608 -17.78 -34.02 10.32
CA TYR A 608 -18.36 -35.24 10.92
C TYR A 608 -18.71 -35.02 12.39
N LYS A 609 -17.79 -34.51 13.21
CA LYS A 609 -18.03 -34.21 14.63
C LYS A 609 -19.17 -33.21 14.84
N THR A 610 -19.38 -32.31 13.89
CA THR A 610 -20.47 -31.33 13.90
C THR A 610 -21.83 -31.97 13.63
N LEU A 611 -21.87 -33.02 12.80
CA LEU A 611 -23.10 -33.64 12.29
C LEU A 611 -23.43 -35.01 12.89
N LYS A 612 -22.49 -35.65 13.61
CA LYS A 612 -22.61 -37.04 14.12
C LYS A 612 -23.81 -37.32 15.02
N GLU A 613 -24.40 -36.29 15.64
CA GLU A 613 -25.57 -36.41 16.52
C GLU A 613 -26.90 -36.46 15.73
N LEU A 614 -26.86 -36.27 14.40
CA LEU A 614 -28.01 -36.45 13.52
C LEU A 614 -28.37 -37.94 13.39
N PRO A 615 -29.63 -38.29 13.09
CA PRO A 615 -30.13 -39.67 13.12
C PRO A 615 -29.73 -40.49 11.87
N PHE A 616 -28.45 -40.43 11.48
CA PHE A 616 -27.88 -41.19 10.36
C PHE A 616 -26.69 -42.03 10.83
N GLU A 617 -26.42 -43.11 10.12
CA GLU A 617 -25.22 -43.90 10.35
C GLU A 617 -24.05 -43.32 9.55
N PHE A 618 -23.10 -42.72 10.26
CA PHE A 618 -21.93 -42.09 9.63
C PHE A 618 -20.75 -43.05 9.53
N VAL A 619 -20.06 -43.01 8.40
CA VAL A 619 -18.80 -43.74 8.17
C VAL A 619 -17.75 -42.74 7.72
N VAL A 620 -16.58 -42.70 8.37
CA VAL A 620 -15.50 -41.76 8.03
C VAL A 620 -14.32 -42.56 7.49
N GLY A 621 -13.71 -42.10 6.41
CA GLY A 621 -12.55 -42.78 5.83
C GLY A 621 -11.87 -41.99 4.71
N SER A 622 -10.85 -42.61 4.12
CA SER A 622 -10.17 -42.08 2.96
C SER A 622 -10.94 -42.42 1.69
N ILE A 623 -10.96 -41.51 0.72
CA ILE A 623 -11.51 -41.80 -0.62
C ILE A 623 -10.77 -42.97 -1.30
N TYR A 624 -9.48 -43.15 -0.98
CA TYR A 624 -8.65 -44.24 -1.54
C TYR A 624 -9.05 -45.63 -1.00
N ASP A 625 -9.81 -45.70 0.09
CA ASP A 625 -10.32 -46.96 0.67
C ASP A 625 -11.70 -47.34 0.11
N CYS A 626 -12.28 -46.51 -0.75
CA CYS A 626 -13.59 -46.75 -1.33
C CYS A 626 -13.53 -47.77 -2.47
N THR A 627 -14.58 -48.59 -2.56
CA THR A 627 -14.83 -49.50 -3.68
C THR A 627 -16.22 -49.28 -4.24
N VAL A 628 -16.49 -49.82 -5.44
CA VAL A 628 -17.85 -49.86 -6.00
C VAL A 628 -18.47 -51.22 -5.65
N SER A 629 -19.63 -51.20 -5.02
CA SER A 629 -20.35 -52.43 -4.66
C SER A 629 -21.07 -53.05 -5.87
N GLU A 630 -21.59 -54.27 -5.70
CA GLU A 630 -22.40 -54.93 -6.75
C GLU A 630 -23.66 -54.14 -7.14
N SER A 631 -24.19 -53.31 -6.24
CA SER A 631 -25.33 -52.42 -6.53
C SER A 631 -24.93 -51.13 -7.27
N GLY A 632 -23.63 -50.94 -7.54
CA GLY A 632 -23.11 -49.75 -8.19
C GLY A 632 -22.99 -48.52 -7.28
N LYS A 633 -23.10 -48.71 -5.95
CA LYS A 633 -22.90 -47.65 -4.94
C LYS A 633 -21.44 -47.59 -4.49
N ILE A 634 -21.02 -46.45 -3.97
CA ILE A 634 -19.76 -46.34 -3.23
C ILE A 634 -19.89 -47.13 -1.93
N SER A 635 -18.88 -47.94 -1.64
CA SER A 635 -18.74 -48.72 -0.41
C SER A 635 -17.46 -48.31 0.31
N LEU A 636 -17.54 -48.13 1.63
CA LEU A 636 -16.38 -47.90 2.48
C LEU A 636 -16.38 -48.98 3.57
N PHE A 637 -15.27 -49.72 3.71
CA PHE A 637 -15.14 -50.85 4.65
C PHE A 637 -16.28 -51.89 4.51
N ASN A 638 -16.63 -52.26 3.27
CA ASN A 638 -17.73 -53.16 2.91
C ASN A 638 -19.14 -52.67 3.30
N LYS A 639 -19.28 -51.37 3.57
CA LYS A 639 -20.57 -50.75 3.88
C LYS A 639 -20.98 -49.80 2.77
N GLU A 640 -22.11 -50.09 2.12
CA GLU A 640 -22.66 -49.23 1.08
C GLU A 640 -23.11 -47.88 1.65
N LEU A 641 -22.83 -46.82 0.90
CA LEU A 641 -23.14 -45.45 1.26
C LEU A 641 -24.33 -44.96 0.42
N ASP A 642 -25.34 -44.37 1.07
CA ASP A 642 -26.48 -43.75 0.38
C ASP A 642 -26.15 -42.32 -0.05
N ALA A 643 -25.38 -41.61 0.76
CA ALA A 643 -24.82 -40.30 0.44
C ALA A 643 -23.37 -40.18 0.93
N VAL A 644 -22.64 -39.21 0.40
CA VAL A 644 -21.24 -38.99 0.74
C VAL A 644 -20.90 -37.51 0.79
N TYR A 645 -20.38 -37.05 1.93
CA TYR A 645 -19.61 -35.81 1.98
C TYR A 645 -18.21 -36.07 1.44
N ARG A 646 -17.82 -35.38 0.38
CA ARG A 646 -16.49 -35.46 -0.23
C ARG A 646 -15.71 -34.19 0.06
N TYR A 647 -14.65 -34.30 0.85
CA TYR A 647 -13.57 -33.32 0.88
C TYR A 647 -12.49 -33.75 -0.12
N TYR A 648 -12.91 -33.86 -1.37
CA TYR A 648 -12.07 -34.28 -2.49
C TYR A 648 -12.70 -33.70 -3.77
N PRO A 649 -11.95 -32.96 -4.60
CA PRO A 649 -12.52 -32.28 -5.76
C PRO A 649 -13.07 -33.22 -6.84
N LEU A 650 -14.22 -32.88 -7.41
CA LEU A 650 -14.83 -33.70 -8.46
C LEU A 650 -13.95 -33.82 -9.73
N ASP A 651 -13.20 -32.78 -10.07
CA ASP A 651 -12.26 -32.75 -11.22
C ASP A 651 -11.06 -33.68 -11.05
N TRP A 652 -10.73 -34.11 -9.83
CA TRP A 652 -9.59 -35.00 -9.59
C TRP A 652 -9.89 -36.47 -9.87
N PHE A 653 -11.16 -36.88 -9.87
CA PHE A 653 -11.53 -38.29 -10.04
C PHE A 653 -10.97 -38.89 -11.34
N ASP A 654 -11.06 -38.17 -12.47
CA ASP A 654 -10.51 -38.67 -13.73
C ASP A 654 -8.98 -38.55 -13.78
N LEU A 655 -8.43 -37.48 -13.22
CA LEU A 655 -6.98 -37.25 -13.19
C LEU A 655 -6.23 -38.31 -12.37
N GLU A 656 -6.86 -38.82 -11.32
CA GLU A 656 -6.30 -39.86 -10.44
C GLU A 656 -6.80 -41.28 -10.76
N GLY A 657 -7.52 -41.46 -11.86
CA GLY A 657 -7.96 -42.79 -12.33
C GLY A 657 -9.08 -43.43 -11.51
N MET A 658 -9.88 -42.63 -10.80
CA MET A 658 -11.03 -43.05 -9.98
C MET A 658 -12.37 -43.00 -10.74
N THR A 659 -12.36 -43.26 -12.05
CA THR A 659 -13.55 -43.15 -12.90
C THR A 659 -14.70 -44.04 -12.41
N ASP A 660 -14.43 -45.24 -11.90
CA ASP A 660 -15.47 -46.12 -11.35
C ASP A 660 -16.19 -45.51 -10.13
N LEU A 661 -15.44 -44.86 -9.23
CA LEU A 661 -16.02 -44.15 -8.08
C LEU A 661 -16.81 -42.91 -8.53
N LYS A 662 -16.34 -42.21 -9.57
CA LYS A 662 -17.06 -41.08 -10.17
C LYS A 662 -18.41 -41.52 -10.72
N GLU A 663 -18.45 -42.63 -11.46
CA GLU A 663 -19.70 -43.18 -12.00
C GLU A 663 -20.64 -43.68 -10.88
N ALA A 664 -20.10 -44.23 -9.79
CA ALA A 664 -20.88 -44.64 -8.63
C ALA A 664 -21.60 -43.48 -7.91
N LEU A 665 -21.17 -42.22 -8.12
CA LEU A 665 -21.89 -41.03 -7.61
C LEU A 665 -23.29 -40.85 -8.23
N ARG A 666 -23.62 -41.58 -9.30
CA ARG A 666 -25.00 -41.66 -9.82
C ARG A 666 -25.94 -42.39 -8.86
N ASN A 667 -25.40 -43.30 -8.04
CA ASN A 667 -26.15 -44.13 -7.10
C ASN A 667 -25.88 -43.77 -5.62
N THR A 668 -24.77 -43.09 -5.34
CA THR A 668 -24.42 -42.52 -4.03
C THR A 668 -24.41 -41.00 -4.10
N LEU A 669 -25.37 -40.35 -3.44
CA LEU A 669 -25.60 -38.91 -3.59
C LEU A 669 -24.49 -38.07 -2.96
N SER A 670 -23.99 -37.06 -3.68
CA SER A 670 -22.81 -36.29 -3.26
C SER A 670 -23.15 -35.04 -2.43
N ILE A 671 -22.29 -34.71 -1.45
CA ILE A 671 -22.33 -33.50 -0.63
C ILE A 671 -20.89 -32.93 -0.62
N ASN A 672 -20.58 -31.73 -1.09
CA ASN A 672 -21.41 -30.82 -1.88
C ASN A 672 -22.05 -31.53 -3.10
N PRO A 673 -23.27 -31.13 -3.52
CA PRO A 673 -23.90 -31.63 -4.74
C PRO A 673 -22.96 -31.54 -5.97
N THR A 674 -23.11 -32.40 -6.97
CA THR A 674 -22.17 -32.43 -8.11
C THR A 674 -22.15 -31.11 -8.89
N HIS A 675 -23.27 -30.39 -8.97
CA HIS A 675 -23.36 -29.10 -9.65
C HIS A 675 -22.53 -27.97 -9.02
N THR A 676 -22.02 -28.14 -7.79
CA THR A 676 -21.18 -27.11 -7.14
C THR A 676 -19.82 -26.93 -7.82
N ILE A 677 -19.38 -27.87 -8.66
CA ILE A 677 -18.17 -27.71 -9.47
C ILE A 677 -18.30 -26.55 -10.48
N ILE A 678 -19.51 -26.18 -10.89
CA ILE A 678 -19.76 -25.08 -11.84
C ILE A 678 -19.22 -23.77 -11.27
N SER A 679 -19.54 -23.46 -10.01
CA SER A 679 -19.06 -22.23 -9.35
C SER A 679 -17.60 -22.32 -8.92
N GLN A 680 -17.03 -23.52 -8.78
CA GLN A 680 -15.61 -23.72 -8.43
C GLN A 680 -14.67 -23.26 -9.55
N SER A 681 -15.14 -23.31 -10.80
CA SER A 681 -14.41 -22.83 -11.96
C SER A 681 -14.20 -21.32 -11.89
N LYS A 682 -12.95 -20.85 -12.03
CA LYS A 682 -12.67 -19.41 -12.07
C LYS A 682 -13.27 -18.72 -13.31
N ALA A 683 -13.49 -19.47 -14.39
CA ALA A 683 -14.20 -18.99 -15.58
C ALA A 683 -15.67 -18.62 -15.26
N PHE A 684 -16.24 -19.12 -14.16
CA PHE A 684 -17.56 -18.72 -13.69
C PHE A 684 -17.69 -17.19 -13.53
N LEU A 685 -16.66 -16.52 -12.99
CA LEU A 685 -16.64 -15.06 -12.85
C LEU A 685 -16.55 -14.35 -14.20
N ALA A 686 -15.83 -14.91 -15.18
CA ALA A 686 -15.78 -14.38 -16.54
C ALA A 686 -17.14 -14.48 -17.23
N VAL A 687 -17.82 -15.62 -17.07
CA VAL A 687 -19.18 -15.83 -17.62
C VAL A 687 -20.18 -14.89 -16.97
N MET A 688 -20.05 -14.59 -15.66
CA MET A 688 -20.87 -13.56 -15.02
C MET A 688 -20.67 -12.18 -15.69
N TYR A 689 -19.45 -11.79 -16.03
CA TYR A 689 -19.22 -10.53 -16.76
C TYR A 689 -19.79 -10.55 -18.18
N GLU A 690 -19.70 -11.67 -18.88
CA GLU A 690 -20.32 -11.80 -20.21
C GLU A 690 -21.86 -11.69 -20.13
N LEU A 691 -22.48 -12.30 -19.12
CA LEU A 691 -23.93 -12.18 -18.88
C LEU A 691 -24.34 -10.77 -18.44
N LEU A 692 -23.46 -10.06 -17.73
CA LEU A 692 -23.64 -8.65 -17.37
C LEU A 692 -23.70 -7.78 -18.62
N ASP A 693 -22.76 -7.95 -19.55
CA ASP A 693 -22.72 -7.20 -20.81
C ASP A 693 -23.94 -7.48 -21.70
N GLN A 694 -24.50 -8.69 -21.59
CA GLN A 694 -25.73 -9.09 -22.31
C GLN A 694 -27.03 -8.65 -21.61
N GLY A 695 -26.96 -8.00 -20.44
CA GLY A 695 -28.13 -7.50 -19.72
C GLY A 695 -28.97 -8.58 -19.02
N PHE A 696 -28.36 -9.71 -18.63
CA PHE A 696 -29.04 -10.80 -17.92
C PHE A 696 -29.42 -10.44 -16.45
N TYR A 697 -28.65 -9.55 -15.84
CA TYR A 697 -28.83 -9.13 -14.46
C TYR A 697 -29.72 -7.89 -14.35
N THR A 698 -30.42 -7.74 -13.22
CA THR A 698 -31.13 -6.49 -12.91
C THR A 698 -30.12 -5.36 -12.64
N GLU A 699 -30.59 -4.10 -12.59
CA GLU A 699 -29.72 -2.97 -12.26
C GLU A 699 -29.06 -3.13 -10.88
N GLU A 700 -29.80 -3.64 -9.88
CA GLU A 700 -29.27 -3.91 -8.54
C GLU A 700 -28.20 -5.01 -8.60
N GLU A 701 -28.48 -6.14 -9.26
CA GLU A 701 -27.53 -7.24 -9.39
C GLU A 701 -26.25 -6.80 -10.13
N SER A 702 -26.41 -6.02 -11.20
CA SER A 702 -25.32 -5.45 -11.99
C SER A 702 -24.41 -4.56 -11.14
N TYR A 703 -25.00 -3.72 -10.29
CA TYR A 703 -24.26 -2.89 -9.34
C TYR A 703 -23.45 -3.73 -8.34
N PHE A 704 -24.03 -4.81 -7.79
CA PHE A 704 -23.30 -5.70 -6.88
C PHE A 704 -22.13 -6.40 -7.58
N ILE A 705 -22.31 -6.86 -8.82
CA ILE A 705 -21.25 -7.51 -9.60
C ILE A 705 -20.09 -6.54 -9.82
N THR A 706 -20.35 -5.36 -10.40
CA THR A 706 -19.27 -4.38 -10.74
C THR A 706 -18.62 -3.79 -9.50
N LYS A 707 -19.37 -3.64 -8.39
CA LYS A 707 -18.81 -3.16 -7.13
C LYS A 707 -17.86 -4.18 -6.51
N TYR A 708 -18.25 -5.45 -6.44
CA TYR A 708 -17.58 -6.43 -5.60
C TYR A 708 -16.71 -7.45 -6.34
N ILE A 709 -16.91 -7.70 -7.63
CA ILE A 709 -16.12 -8.67 -8.39
C ILE A 709 -15.19 -7.89 -9.31
N PRO A 710 -13.85 -8.01 -9.23
CA PRO A 710 -12.95 -7.39 -10.20
C PRO A 710 -13.28 -7.86 -11.63
N LYS A 711 -13.12 -6.99 -12.64
CA LYS A 711 -13.43 -7.36 -14.02
C LYS A 711 -12.65 -8.61 -14.39
N THR A 712 -13.38 -9.62 -14.88
CA THR A 712 -12.82 -10.95 -15.17
C THR A 712 -13.26 -11.36 -16.56
N SER A 713 -12.35 -11.88 -17.37
CA SER A 713 -12.60 -12.24 -18.76
C SER A 713 -11.77 -13.45 -19.17
N LEU A 714 -12.22 -14.16 -20.22
CA LEU A 714 -11.43 -15.15 -20.95
C LEU A 714 -10.61 -14.50 -22.08
N ASP A 715 -10.93 -13.26 -22.41
CA ASP A 715 -10.24 -12.42 -23.40
C ASP A 715 -9.65 -11.19 -22.69
N VAL A 716 -8.32 -11.09 -22.72
CA VAL A 716 -7.56 -10.00 -22.08
C VAL A 716 -7.90 -8.63 -22.66
N GLU A 717 -8.25 -8.55 -23.95
CA GLU A 717 -8.57 -7.26 -24.60
C GLU A 717 -9.82 -6.62 -23.97
N LYS A 718 -10.75 -7.43 -23.45
CA LYS A 718 -11.94 -6.94 -22.76
C LYS A 718 -11.65 -6.30 -21.41
N LEU A 719 -10.48 -6.52 -20.78
CA LEU A 719 -10.19 -5.92 -19.47
C LEU A 719 -9.94 -4.42 -19.54
N GLU A 720 -9.42 -3.89 -20.66
CA GLU A 720 -9.07 -2.48 -20.83
C GLU A 720 -8.04 -1.96 -19.79
N THR A 721 -7.24 -2.86 -19.23
CA THR A 721 -6.13 -2.54 -18.32
C THR A 721 -4.92 -3.44 -18.59
N TYR A 722 -3.73 -2.95 -18.25
CA TYR A 722 -2.48 -3.74 -18.23
C TYR A 722 -2.13 -4.21 -16.81
N ASP A 723 -2.97 -3.92 -15.82
CA ASP A 723 -2.81 -4.39 -14.45
C ASP A 723 -3.80 -5.52 -14.13
N TYR A 724 -3.43 -6.74 -14.50
CA TYR A 724 -4.23 -7.94 -14.31
C TYR A 724 -3.39 -9.13 -13.85
N ILE A 725 -4.09 -10.16 -13.39
CA ILE A 725 -3.53 -11.44 -13.00
C ILE A 725 -4.14 -12.54 -13.88
N VAL A 726 -3.32 -13.52 -14.24
CA VAL A 726 -3.73 -14.70 -14.98
C VAL A 726 -3.92 -15.85 -14.00
N LYS A 727 -5.06 -16.54 -14.08
CA LYS A 727 -5.35 -17.69 -13.21
C LYS A 727 -5.81 -18.89 -14.05
N PRO A 728 -5.26 -20.10 -13.83
CA PRO A 728 -5.78 -21.31 -14.45
C PRO A 728 -7.17 -21.63 -13.91
N ILE A 729 -8.09 -22.06 -14.78
CA ILE A 729 -9.53 -22.13 -14.48
C ILE A 729 -9.87 -22.98 -13.25
N LEU A 730 -9.25 -24.17 -13.10
CA LEU A 730 -9.53 -25.12 -12.00
C LEU A 730 -8.40 -25.26 -10.97
N SER A 731 -7.32 -24.47 -11.10
CA SER A 731 -6.21 -24.52 -10.15
C SER A 731 -6.63 -23.99 -8.77
N ARG A 732 -5.94 -24.48 -7.73
CA ARG A 732 -6.20 -24.19 -6.30
C ARG A 732 -4.92 -23.72 -5.60
N GLU A 733 -5.06 -23.06 -4.45
CA GLU A 733 -3.94 -22.64 -3.58
C GLU A 733 -2.91 -21.74 -4.27
N GLY A 734 -3.35 -20.85 -5.17
CA GLY A 734 -2.47 -19.92 -5.85
C GLY A 734 -1.48 -20.55 -6.83
N ARG A 735 -1.62 -21.83 -7.17
CA ARG A 735 -0.76 -22.52 -8.14
C ARG A 735 -1.01 -22.01 -9.56
N GLY A 736 0.08 -21.67 -10.26
CA GLY A 736 0.03 -21.19 -11.65
C GLY A 736 -0.58 -19.79 -11.82
N ILE A 737 -0.65 -18.99 -10.75
CA ILE A 737 -1.03 -17.58 -10.88
C ILE A 737 0.19 -16.80 -11.37
N ASP A 738 0.04 -16.14 -12.51
CA ASP A 738 1.05 -15.26 -13.08
C ASP A 738 0.55 -13.81 -13.09
N LEU A 739 1.46 -12.85 -12.87
CA LEU A 739 1.15 -11.43 -13.00
C LEU A 739 1.35 -11.00 -14.45
N ALA A 740 0.52 -10.08 -14.96
CA ALA A 740 0.58 -9.65 -16.35
C ALA A 740 1.99 -9.27 -16.84
N PHE A 741 2.76 -8.59 -15.99
CA PHE A 741 4.12 -8.14 -16.33
C PHE A 741 5.16 -9.29 -16.36
N GLU A 742 4.85 -10.45 -15.77
CA GLU A 742 5.74 -11.62 -15.73
C GLU A 742 5.58 -12.51 -16.97
N LEU A 743 4.50 -12.31 -17.73
CA LEU A 743 4.19 -13.08 -18.92
C LEU A 743 5.21 -12.80 -20.03
N LYS A 744 5.90 -13.84 -20.46
CA LYS A 744 6.76 -13.80 -21.66
C LYS A 744 5.96 -14.03 -22.93
N GLU A 745 4.97 -14.90 -22.84
CA GLU A 745 4.02 -15.27 -23.88
C GLU A 745 2.64 -15.38 -23.23
N MET A 746 1.58 -15.15 -24.01
CA MET A 746 0.23 -15.37 -23.51
C MET A 746 0.05 -16.87 -23.25
N PRO A 747 -0.52 -17.25 -22.10
CA PRO A 747 -0.79 -18.65 -21.83
C PRO A 747 -1.81 -19.20 -22.83
N ASP A 748 -1.70 -20.50 -23.11
CA ASP A 748 -2.67 -21.24 -23.92
C ASP A 748 -4.08 -21.24 -23.27
N GLU A 749 -5.02 -21.94 -23.91
CA GLU A 749 -6.39 -22.16 -23.42
C GLU A 749 -6.41 -22.62 -21.94
N ASN A 750 -7.53 -22.37 -21.26
CA ASN A 750 -7.80 -22.69 -19.83
C ASN A 750 -7.30 -21.70 -18.77
N HIS A 751 -7.24 -20.41 -19.11
CA HIS A 751 -6.95 -19.34 -18.16
C HIS A 751 -8.04 -18.28 -18.17
N ILE A 752 -8.19 -17.60 -17.03
CA ILE A 752 -8.90 -16.33 -16.94
C ILE A 752 -7.91 -15.18 -16.72
N TYR A 753 -8.30 -13.99 -17.17
CA TYR A 753 -7.67 -12.73 -16.86
C TYR A 753 -8.58 -11.97 -15.90
N GLN A 754 -8.04 -11.52 -14.77
CA GLN A 754 -8.79 -10.74 -13.78
C GLN A 754 -8.02 -9.48 -13.43
N GLU A 755 -8.70 -8.33 -13.35
CA GLU A 755 -8.11 -7.08 -12.85
C GLU A 755 -7.41 -7.31 -11.50
N ARG A 756 -6.20 -6.76 -11.35
CA ARG A 756 -5.46 -6.90 -10.10
C ARG A 756 -6.08 -6.02 -9.02
N VAL A 757 -6.33 -6.62 -7.86
CA VAL A 757 -6.74 -5.88 -6.67
C VAL A 757 -5.48 -5.46 -5.89
N HIS A 758 -5.31 -4.15 -5.67
CA HIS A 758 -4.28 -3.62 -4.76
C HIS A 758 -4.71 -3.82 -3.30
N THR A 759 -4.63 -5.07 -2.85
CA THR A 759 -5.07 -5.51 -1.53
C THR A 759 -4.29 -4.77 -0.43
N LEU A 760 -5.04 -4.27 0.56
CA LEU A 760 -4.51 -3.67 1.76
C LEU A 760 -3.59 -4.67 2.46
N ASN A 761 -2.41 -4.20 2.82
CA ASN A 761 -1.42 -4.98 3.51
C ASN A 761 -1.22 -4.50 4.96
N VAL A 762 -0.61 -5.37 5.76
CA VAL A 762 -0.40 -5.17 7.18
C VAL A 762 1.02 -5.59 7.54
N ASP A 763 1.72 -4.76 8.30
CA ASP A 763 2.98 -5.14 8.93
C ASP A 763 2.68 -6.21 10.00
N TYR A 764 3.36 -7.35 9.95
CA TYR A 764 3.12 -8.50 10.82
C TYR A 764 4.44 -9.10 11.33
N THR A 765 4.44 -9.51 12.59
CA THR A 765 5.58 -10.24 13.18
C THR A 765 5.41 -11.72 12.91
N VAL A 766 6.17 -12.26 11.97
CA VAL A 766 6.15 -13.69 11.65
C VAL A 766 7.07 -14.42 12.62
N HIS A 767 6.56 -15.48 13.24
CA HIS A 767 7.32 -16.34 14.13
C HIS A 767 7.66 -17.66 13.44
N ASP A 768 8.92 -18.04 13.47
CA ASP A 768 9.38 -19.37 13.08
C ASP A 768 9.87 -20.18 14.30
N ASN A 769 10.39 -21.37 14.05
CA ASN A 769 10.84 -22.28 15.10
C ASN A 769 12.06 -21.78 15.90
N ILE A 770 12.80 -20.79 15.38
CA ILE A 770 14.09 -20.31 15.89
C ILE A 770 14.01 -18.84 16.30
N ASP A 771 13.41 -17.98 15.47
CA ASP A 771 13.39 -16.53 15.63
C ASP A 771 12.06 -15.91 15.14
N LYS A 772 12.02 -14.59 15.04
CA LYS A 772 10.93 -13.81 14.45
C LYS A 772 11.46 -12.71 13.54
N PHE A 773 10.66 -12.33 12.57
CA PHE A 773 10.99 -11.24 11.65
C PHE A 773 9.75 -10.41 11.30
N GLN A 774 9.96 -9.17 10.86
CA GLN A 774 8.90 -8.33 10.33
C GLN A 774 8.66 -8.66 8.86
N ASP A 775 7.41 -8.79 8.47
CA ASP A 775 7.01 -8.99 7.09
C ASP A 775 5.70 -8.26 6.78
N VAL A 776 5.43 -8.06 5.50
CA VAL A 776 4.18 -7.49 5.01
C VAL A 776 3.30 -8.62 4.53
N LEU A 777 2.12 -8.77 5.15
CA LEU A 777 1.13 -9.80 4.82
C LEU A 777 -0.17 -9.18 4.30
N TYR A 778 -0.93 -9.99 3.57
CA TYR A 778 -2.17 -9.61 2.90
C TYR A 778 -3.32 -10.40 3.53
N PRO A 779 -4.26 -9.73 4.22
CA PRO A 779 -5.44 -10.37 4.79
C PRO A 779 -6.43 -10.79 3.70
N ILE A 780 -6.83 -12.06 3.73
CA ILE A 780 -7.95 -12.61 2.96
C ILE A 780 -9.02 -13.11 3.92
N PHE A 781 -10.24 -12.62 3.74
CA PHE A 781 -11.43 -12.96 4.51
C PHE A 781 -12.25 -14.00 3.74
N GLY A 782 -12.03 -15.28 4.06
CA GLY A 782 -12.82 -16.38 3.53
C GLY A 782 -14.20 -16.45 4.20
N ALA A 783 -15.22 -15.89 3.55
CA ALA A 783 -16.60 -15.93 4.03
C ALA A 783 -17.26 -17.27 3.70
N TYR A 784 -17.70 -18.01 4.71
CA TYR A 784 -18.45 -19.25 4.51
C TYR A 784 -19.86 -18.96 4.03
N VAL A 785 -20.32 -19.77 3.08
CA VAL A 785 -21.67 -19.72 2.51
C VAL A 785 -22.32 -21.09 2.63
N THR A 786 -23.54 -21.13 3.18
CA THR A 786 -24.38 -22.33 3.25
C THR A 786 -25.70 -22.03 2.54
N GLY A 787 -26.05 -22.79 1.49
CA GLY A 787 -27.10 -22.37 0.57
C GLY A 787 -26.70 -21.04 -0.08
N THR A 788 -27.47 -19.96 0.13
CA THR A 788 -27.12 -18.61 -0.30
C THR A 788 -26.86 -17.65 0.87
N GLU A 789 -26.69 -18.18 2.09
CA GLU A 789 -26.52 -17.39 3.30
C GLU A 789 -25.07 -17.42 3.79
N PHE A 790 -24.55 -16.26 4.18
CA PHE A 790 -23.32 -16.08 4.94
C PHE A 790 -23.42 -16.83 6.27
N ALA A 791 -22.38 -17.60 6.61
CA ALA A 791 -22.35 -18.45 7.79
C ALA A 791 -21.22 -18.13 8.78
N GLY A 792 -20.11 -17.55 8.32
CA GLY A 792 -18.96 -17.22 9.16
C GLY A 792 -17.75 -16.75 8.35
N ILE A 793 -16.61 -16.57 9.00
CA ILE A 793 -15.35 -16.11 8.40
C ILE A 793 -14.18 -16.97 8.87
N TYR A 794 -13.37 -17.41 7.91
CA TYR A 794 -11.99 -17.85 8.09
C TYR A 794 -11.05 -16.76 7.56
N THR A 795 -10.14 -16.26 8.39
CA THR A 795 -9.21 -15.20 7.96
C THR A 795 -7.78 -15.72 7.93
N ARG A 796 -7.09 -15.44 6.82
CA ARG A 796 -5.69 -15.80 6.61
C ARG A 796 -4.86 -14.58 6.26
N LEU A 797 -3.66 -14.50 6.83
CA LEU A 797 -2.62 -13.54 6.46
C LEU A 797 -1.56 -14.27 5.64
N GLY A 798 -1.33 -13.87 4.40
CA GLY A 798 -0.35 -14.53 3.54
C GLY A 798 0.43 -13.57 2.67
N LYS A 799 1.28 -14.12 1.80
CA LYS A 799 1.90 -13.37 0.70
C LYS A 799 0.87 -13.03 -0.38
N PHE A 800 1.19 -12.03 -1.22
CA PHE A 800 0.32 -11.54 -2.29
C PHE A 800 -0.26 -12.68 -3.14
N VAL A 801 0.60 -13.58 -3.63
CA VAL A 801 0.19 -14.91 -4.11
C VAL A 801 0.47 -15.92 -3.01
N THR A 802 -0.56 -16.65 -2.58
CA THR A 802 -0.45 -17.57 -1.45
C THR A 802 0.24 -18.86 -1.89
N GLN A 803 1.50 -19.07 -1.51
CA GLN A 803 2.19 -20.34 -1.77
C GLN A 803 3.10 -20.84 -0.63
N ASN A 804 3.62 -19.95 0.24
CA ASN A 804 4.71 -20.33 1.15
C ASN A 804 4.50 -19.95 2.62
N LEU A 805 3.96 -18.76 2.89
CA LEU A 805 3.71 -18.24 4.24
C LEU A 805 2.24 -17.87 4.34
N CYS A 806 1.54 -18.52 5.27
CA CYS A 806 0.13 -18.31 5.55
C CYS A 806 -0.12 -18.50 7.04
N VAL A 807 -0.70 -17.51 7.71
CA VAL A 807 -0.98 -17.51 9.14
C VAL A 807 -2.48 -17.38 9.32
N TYR A 808 -3.10 -18.34 10.00
CA TYR A 808 -4.47 -18.18 10.47
C TYR A 808 -4.50 -17.12 11.56
N THR A 809 -5.32 -16.08 11.36
CA THR A 809 -5.45 -14.97 12.30
C THR A 809 -6.93 -14.72 12.53
N PRO A 810 -7.47 -14.91 13.74
CA PRO A 810 -8.90 -14.74 13.97
C PRO A 810 -9.33 -13.29 13.73
N ALA A 811 -10.51 -13.13 13.13
CA ALA A 811 -11.15 -11.84 12.92
C ALA A 811 -12.29 -11.65 13.93
N PHE A 812 -12.23 -10.55 14.68
CA PHE A 812 -13.26 -10.12 15.62
C PHE A 812 -13.89 -8.81 15.16
N ILE A 813 -15.11 -8.54 15.62
CA ILE A 813 -15.88 -7.36 15.24
C ILE A 813 -15.74 -6.29 16.32
N GLU A 814 -15.45 -5.03 15.92
CA GLU A 814 -15.36 -3.87 16.83
C GLU A 814 -16.69 -3.47 17.45
#